data_AF-A0A9Q1KIA5-F1
#
_entry.id   AF-A0A9Q1KIA5-F1
#
_cell.length_a   1.000
_cell.length_b   1.000
_cell.length_c   1.000
_cell.angle_alpha   90.00
_cell.angle_beta   90.00
_cell.angle_gamma   90.00
#
_symmetry.space_group_name_H-M   'P 1'
#
loop_
_entity.id
_entity.type
_entity.pdbx_description
1 polymer ?
#
loop_
_entity_poly.entity_id
_entity_poly.type
_entity_poly.pdbx_seq_one_letter_code
_entity_poly.pdbx_strand_id
1 'polypeptide(L)'
;MSFSRWRLIAEVLVLANFLFISSYAIEGEYREKQVISYLDDKLKFLNRHAVKSIQSPDGDTIDCVDIYKQPALDHPALKNHTIQMRPSFIPVPDSSKSQNHSSSRSIPLQVWQRSGSCPKGTIPIRRVSKQDLLRFDDLERFGRKNPQFVNTSESDNRQGRGDRTVVINDGTVSLGPQVNLSSAMLVATVYHFVGSRASLNVWNPRVASPDEYTTSQIWLLGGGRDDYESVEAGWMVNPKLYGDKQTRLFAYWTSDASKKTGCFDLLCSGFVQTSTKVALGAAITPVSSVFGPQYEIPVSIYMDKKTDNWWLRINDNIDLGYWPSSLFSDYLKSSATLAQWGGEVYSPDVRKSPHTTTAMGSGSFAEDLFDVASYVAHIRVMDFSFTWKYPQYVGTYADEWNCYSAYHYVPGYMTEPVLFFGGPGQNPSYAMQGKHNEKQVTSYINNKLMIVQRHAVKSIQSSDGDVIDCVDIHKQPALDHPALKNHTIQMKPSYIPVPDSRHDKNTSNRSIPLQIWRRSGSCPTGTIPIRRPRTQDLLRADDLERFGRKNPQFVNSSDNRLVLGDRTLVINGGTVSLGPQENRSSPDKALRMTFNEIQSAIMVATAFHFVGAKASLNVWNPRLGALDEYTTSQIWLLGGGPNDLESIEAGWMVNPKFYGDTQTRFFAYWTSDGSKTTGCFNLLCSGFVQTSPAVALGAAINPVSSKFGPQYEIPVSIYMFSTEIALPDPFVPLMQDKKTFNWWLQVNEKIDVGYWPSSLFKNYLKSGAPLVQWGGEVYSPNVRKSPHTTTAMGSGGFAEDLFGGASYAAHVRIMDYSFSWKYPPFVGTYADEWNCYTAYHYVPGYLDEPTLFFGGPGQNPRCP
;
A
#
# COMPACT_ATOMS: atom_id res chain seq x y z
N MET A 1 -3.80 56.91 75.65
CA MET A 1 -3.71 55.43 75.71
C MET A 1 -3.96 54.71 74.37
N SER A 2 -4.38 55.37 73.28
CA SER A 2 -4.67 54.68 72.00
C SER A 2 -3.43 54.30 71.17
N PHE A 3 -2.46 55.21 71.00
CA PHE A 3 -1.29 55.01 70.11
C PHE A 3 -0.30 53.91 70.55
N SER A 4 -0.16 53.66 71.85
CA SER A 4 0.75 52.61 72.37
C SER A 4 0.24 51.19 72.08
N ARG A 5 -1.08 50.98 72.01
CA ARG A 5 -1.67 49.68 71.70
C ARG A 5 -1.49 49.32 70.22
N TRP A 6 -1.58 50.29 69.31
CA TRP A 6 -1.38 50.06 67.88
C TRP A 6 0.08 49.76 67.51
N ARG A 7 1.07 50.36 68.20
CA ARG A 7 2.48 50.01 68.03
C ARG A 7 2.78 48.58 68.48
N LEU A 8 2.27 48.17 69.64
CA LEU A 8 2.45 46.82 70.14
C LEU A 8 1.83 45.77 69.20
N ILE A 9 0.64 46.05 68.66
CA ILE A 9 -0.03 45.15 67.69
C ILE A 9 0.78 45.06 66.38
N ALA A 10 1.33 46.17 65.89
CA ALA A 10 2.17 46.16 64.69
C ALA A 10 3.47 45.37 64.89
N GLU A 11 4.15 45.54 66.02
CA GLU A 11 5.38 44.78 66.35
C GLU A 11 5.09 43.27 66.51
N VAL A 12 3.97 42.91 67.13
CA VAL A 12 3.54 41.51 67.26
C VAL A 12 3.20 40.91 65.89
N LEU A 13 2.55 41.66 64.99
CA LEU A 13 2.24 41.19 63.64
C LEU A 13 3.51 41.03 62.77
N VAL A 14 4.52 41.89 62.94
CA VAL A 14 5.80 41.76 62.24
C VAL A 14 6.57 40.54 62.74
N LEU A 15 6.63 40.32 64.06
CA LEU A 15 7.25 39.13 64.65
C LEU A 15 6.51 37.84 64.26
N ALA A 16 5.17 37.86 64.24
CA ALA A 16 4.38 36.73 63.80
C ALA A 16 4.63 36.40 62.33
N ASN A 17 4.68 37.40 61.44
CA ASN A 17 5.03 37.20 60.03
C ASN A 17 6.47 36.69 59.86
N PHE A 18 7.43 37.21 60.64
CA PHE A 18 8.82 36.73 60.58
C PHE A 18 8.95 35.28 61.05
N LEU A 19 8.27 34.92 62.13
CA LEU A 19 8.23 33.53 62.62
C LEU A 19 7.56 32.59 61.61
N PHE A 20 6.44 33.01 61.01
CA PHE A 20 5.79 32.25 59.93
C PHE A 20 6.70 32.07 58.70
N ILE A 21 7.39 33.12 58.25
CA ILE A 21 8.33 33.02 57.12
C ILE A 21 9.51 32.11 57.47
N SER A 22 10.04 32.20 58.70
CA SER A 22 11.13 31.35 59.16
C SER A 22 10.73 29.88 59.29
N SER A 23 9.49 29.58 59.71
CA SER A 23 9.00 28.19 59.76
C SER A 23 8.83 27.62 58.35
N TYR A 24 8.31 28.39 57.39
CA TYR A 24 8.24 27.96 55.98
C TYR A 24 9.64 27.76 55.36
N ALA A 25 10.62 28.58 55.73
CA ALA A 25 12.00 28.43 55.25
C ALA A 25 12.68 27.17 55.82
N ILE A 26 12.52 26.89 57.11
CA ILE A 26 13.05 25.68 57.77
C ILE A 26 12.37 24.41 57.21
N GLU A 27 11.05 24.46 57.00
CA GLU A 27 10.29 23.36 56.40
C GLU A 27 10.69 23.12 54.93
N GLY A 28 10.97 24.19 54.18
CA GLY A 28 11.54 24.13 52.84
C GLY A 28 12.91 23.45 52.79
N GLU A 29 13.85 23.87 53.65
CA GLU A 29 15.20 23.30 53.72
C GLU A 29 15.19 21.82 54.17
N TYR A 30 14.30 21.48 55.11
CA TYR A 30 14.13 20.08 55.55
C TYR A 30 13.58 19.19 54.42
N ARG A 31 12.59 19.70 53.67
CA ARG A 31 12.00 18.99 52.53
C ARG A 31 13.00 18.81 51.39
N GLU A 32 13.85 19.80 51.12
CA GLU A 32 14.93 19.70 50.14
C GLU A 32 15.95 18.62 50.51
N LYS A 33 16.38 18.58 51.77
CA LYS A 33 17.30 17.52 52.27
C LYS A 33 16.68 16.12 52.16
N GLN A 34 15.40 15.96 52.45
CA GLN A 34 14.70 14.68 52.28
C GLN A 34 14.65 14.23 50.81
N VAL A 35 14.35 15.15 49.89
CA VAL A 35 14.32 14.86 48.45
C VAL A 35 15.72 14.48 47.94
N ILE A 36 16.77 15.19 48.36
CA ILE A 36 18.15 14.86 48.00
C ILE A 36 18.56 13.47 48.52
N SER A 37 18.26 13.16 49.78
CA SER A 37 18.55 11.83 50.36
C SER A 37 17.85 10.72 49.59
N TYR A 38 16.56 10.91 49.27
CA TYR A 38 15.79 9.92 48.52
C TYR A 38 16.28 9.76 47.06
N LEU A 39 16.70 10.85 46.41
CA LEU A 39 17.37 10.83 45.10
C LEU A 39 18.67 10.01 45.14
N ASP A 40 19.52 10.24 46.15
CA ASP A 40 20.79 9.56 46.28
C ASP A 40 20.60 8.06 46.56
N ASP A 41 19.60 7.69 47.38
CA ASP A 41 19.21 6.30 47.61
C ASP A 41 18.70 5.62 46.32
N LYS A 42 17.88 6.32 45.53
CA LYS A 42 17.38 5.81 44.24
C LYS A 42 18.52 5.62 43.24
N LEU A 43 19.48 6.56 43.16
CA LEU A 43 20.66 6.43 42.31
C LEU A 43 21.53 5.24 42.71
N LYS A 44 21.71 5.01 44.01
CA LYS A 44 22.47 3.86 44.52
C LYS A 44 21.77 2.54 44.20
N PHE A 45 20.44 2.52 44.19
CA PHE A 45 19.66 1.36 43.79
C PHE A 45 19.79 1.05 42.28
N LEU A 46 19.68 2.07 41.43
CA LEU A 46 19.75 1.94 39.97
C LEU A 46 21.17 1.63 39.47
N ASN A 47 22.17 2.31 40.03
CA ASN A 47 23.56 2.16 39.63
C ASN A 47 24.27 1.14 40.53
N ARG A 48 24.34 -0.10 40.05
CA ARG A 48 25.06 -1.19 40.73
C ARG A 48 26.56 -0.94 40.71
N HIS A 49 27.27 -1.59 41.64
CA HIS A 49 28.74 -1.52 41.69
C HIS A 49 29.35 -2.01 40.37
N ALA A 50 29.96 -1.08 39.63
CA ALA A 50 30.64 -1.37 38.37
C ALA A 50 31.98 -2.05 38.62
N VAL A 51 32.24 -3.17 37.94
CA VAL A 51 33.56 -3.79 37.87
C VAL A 51 34.49 -2.97 36.97
N LYS A 52 33.91 -2.35 35.94
CA LYS A 52 34.58 -1.46 34.99
C LYS A 52 33.55 -0.46 34.46
N SER A 53 33.93 0.79 34.30
CA SER A 53 33.12 1.80 33.62
C SER A 53 33.77 2.17 32.28
N ILE A 54 32.96 2.35 31.25
CA ILE A 54 33.40 2.73 29.90
C ILE A 54 32.75 4.07 29.57
N GLN A 55 33.57 5.07 29.26
CA GLN A 55 33.09 6.37 28.79
C GLN A 55 32.84 6.30 27.29
N SER A 56 31.58 6.47 26.89
CA SER A 56 31.17 6.44 25.50
C SER A 56 31.38 7.82 24.85
N PRO A 57 31.73 7.89 23.54
CA PRO A 57 31.91 9.15 22.83
C PRO A 57 30.69 10.08 22.81
N ASP A 58 29.48 9.53 23.00
CA ASP A 58 28.22 10.26 23.07
C ASP A 58 27.91 10.83 24.47
N GLY A 59 28.79 10.64 25.45
CA GLY A 59 28.64 11.12 26.82
C GLY A 59 28.03 10.12 27.79
N ASP A 60 27.55 8.96 27.32
CA ASP A 60 27.07 7.91 28.20
C ASP A 60 28.23 7.26 28.98
N THR A 61 27.96 6.86 30.22
CA THR A 61 28.81 5.91 30.94
C THR A 61 28.15 4.53 30.94
N ILE A 62 28.86 3.52 30.45
CA ILE A 62 28.43 2.12 30.51
C ILE A 62 29.17 1.41 31.63
N ASP A 63 28.43 0.94 32.62
CA ASP A 63 28.92 0.17 33.75
C ASP A 63 28.83 -1.33 33.47
N CYS A 64 29.97 -2.00 33.51
CA CYS A 64 30.06 -3.44 33.48
C CYS A 64 29.79 -3.98 34.88
N VAL A 65 28.57 -4.45 35.11
CA VAL A 65 28.09 -4.94 36.40
C VAL A 65 28.17 -6.46 36.43
N ASP A 66 28.58 -7.02 37.57
CA ASP A 66 28.56 -8.48 37.77
C ASP A 66 27.17 -9.06 37.45
N ILE A 67 27.14 -10.14 36.67
CA ILE A 67 25.88 -10.72 36.17
C ILE A 67 24.93 -11.16 37.31
N TYR A 68 25.45 -11.52 38.49
CA TYR A 68 24.65 -11.90 39.64
C TYR A 68 24.20 -10.71 40.51
N LYS A 69 24.62 -9.48 40.16
CA LYS A 69 24.23 -8.24 40.83
C LYS A 69 23.30 -7.37 39.98
N GLN A 70 22.79 -7.92 38.87
CA GLN A 70 21.93 -7.18 37.96
C GLN A 70 20.55 -6.87 38.58
N PRO A 71 19.89 -5.75 38.19
CA PRO A 71 18.60 -5.34 38.75
C PRO A 71 17.49 -6.39 38.65
N ALA A 72 17.55 -7.27 37.65
CA ALA A 72 16.58 -8.34 37.43
C ALA A 72 16.31 -9.19 38.68
N LEU A 73 17.38 -9.49 39.44
CA LEU A 73 17.36 -10.45 40.55
C LEU A 73 16.77 -9.87 41.84
N ASP A 74 16.46 -8.56 41.87
CA ASP A 74 15.72 -7.95 42.97
C ASP A 74 14.21 -8.24 42.89
N HIS A 75 13.72 -8.77 41.75
CA HIS A 75 12.32 -9.14 41.60
C HIS A 75 11.97 -10.26 42.60
N PRO A 76 10.87 -10.15 43.37
CA PRO A 76 10.49 -11.18 44.35
C PRO A 76 10.39 -12.59 43.76
N ALA A 77 9.88 -12.72 42.54
CA ALA A 77 9.77 -14.01 41.84
C ALA A 77 11.11 -14.58 41.34
N LEU A 78 12.19 -13.79 41.34
CA LEU A 78 13.52 -14.16 40.85
C LEU A 78 14.56 -14.30 41.96
N LYS A 79 14.13 -14.30 43.23
CA LYS A 79 15.00 -14.61 44.37
C LYS A 79 15.55 -16.03 44.23
N ASN A 80 16.88 -16.17 44.21
CA ASN A 80 17.59 -17.43 43.97
C ASN A 80 17.41 -18.02 42.55
N HIS A 81 17.03 -17.19 41.58
CA HIS A 81 16.91 -17.62 40.19
C HIS A 81 18.26 -18.12 39.64
N THR A 82 18.24 -19.27 38.97
CA THR A 82 19.43 -19.78 38.27
C THR A 82 19.50 -19.18 36.88
N ILE A 83 20.56 -18.41 36.60
CA ILE A 83 20.72 -17.72 35.32
C ILE A 83 20.95 -18.72 34.18
N GLN A 84 20.06 -18.71 33.20
CA GLN A 84 20.20 -19.43 31.94
C GLN A 84 21.15 -18.66 31.03
N MET A 85 22.40 -19.13 30.88
CA MET A 85 23.41 -18.40 30.09
C MET A 85 23.17 -18.42 28.58
N ARG A 86 22.45 -19.43 28.06
CA ARG A 86 22.11 -19.57 26.63
C ARG A 86 20.76 -20.30 26.48
N PRO A 87 20.00 -20.01 25.41
CA PRO A 87 18.77 -20.73 25.10
C PRO A 87 19.07 -22.22 24.80
N SER A 88 18.11 -23.10 25.07
CA SER A 88 18.24 -24.55 24.85
C SER A 88 18.22 -24.94 23.37
N PHE A 89 17.72 -24.04 22.52
CA PHE A 89 17.77 -24.15 21.08
C PHE A 89 17.91 -22.75 20.48
N ILE A 90 18.54 -22.67 19.31
CA ILE A 90 18.57 -21.45 18.50
C ILE A 90 17.71 -21.73 17.28
N PRO A 91 16.60 -21.00 17.09
CA PRO A 91 15.79 -21.12 15.89
C PRO A 91 16.66 -20.87 14.64
N VAL A 92 16.71 -21.82 13.70
CA VAL A 92 17.50 -21.67 12.47
C VAL A 92 16.85 -20.57 11.61
N PRO A 93 17.61 -19.57 11.14
CA PRO A 93 17.09 -18.58 10.18
C PRO A 93 16.57 -19.28 8.92
N ASP A 94 15.46 -18.80 8.38
CA ASP A 94 14.83 -19.36 7.18
C ASP A 94 15.86 -19.41 6.02
N SER A 95 16.01 -20.59 5.40
CA SER A 95 16.99 -20.86 4.33
C SER A 95 16.38 -20.58 2.95
N SER A 96 15.62 -19.48 2.84
CA SER A 96 15.19 -18.97 1.54
C SER A 96 16.40 -18.32 0.85
N LYS A 97 16.64 -18.72 -0.40
CA LYS A 97 17.77 -18.31 -1.24
C LYS A 97 17.98 -16.80 -1.17
N SER A 98 19.01 -16.36 -0.46
CA SER A 98 19.53 -15.00 -0.54
C SER A 98 20.01 -14.76 -1.98
N GLN A 99 19.13 -14.26 -2.86
CA GLN A 99 19.60 -13.62 -4.06
C GLN A 99 20.39 -12.38 -3.63
N ASN A 100 21.63 -12.32 -4.11
CA ASN A 100 22.62 -11.24 -4.03
C ASN A 100 22.11 -9.81 -3.74
N HIS A 101 21.70 -9.54 -2.51
CA HIS A 101 21.83 -8.25 -1.86
C HIS A 101 22.82 -8.34 -0.70
N SER A 102 23.93 -9.07 -0.90
CA SER A 102 25.12 -8.98 -0.05
C SER A 102 26.00 -7.82 -0.51
N SER A 103 25.46 -6.60 -0.53
CA SER A 103 26.28 -5.50 -0.02
C SER A 103 26.30 -5.72 1.48
N SER A 104 27.49 -5.91 2.06
CA SER A 104 27.74 -5.84 3.50
C SER A 104 27.04 -4.60 4.10
N ARG A 105 25.76 -4.69 4.46
CA ARG A 105 25.06 -3.61 5.15
C ARG A 105 25.67 -3.56 6.54
N SER A 106 26.31 -2.45 6.88
CA SER A 106 26.88 -2.26 8.21
C SER A 106 25.75 -2.32 9.23
N ILE A 107 25.72 -3.41 10.00
CA ILE A 107 24.79 -3.57 11.11
C ILE A 107 25.03 -2.41 12.08
N PRO A 108 24.00 -1.64 12.48
CA PRO A 108 24.18 -0.58 13.45
C PRO A 108 24.84 -1.09 14.73
N LEU A 109 25.89 -0.38 15.15
CA LEU A 109 26.65 -0.67 16.37
C LEU A 109 26.27 0.35 17.45
N GLN A 110 26.53 0.01 18.70
CA GLN A 110 26.35 0.97 19.78
C GLN A 110 27.62 1.81 19.94
N VAL A 111 27.45 3.13 20.11
CA VAL A 111 28.56 4.10 20.09
C VAL A 111 29.66 3.74 21.10
N TRP A 112 29.26 3.28 22.29
CA TRP A 112 30.16 2.93 23.39
C TRP A 112 31.13 1.79 23.08
N GLN A 113 30.79 0.91 22.13
CA GLN A 113 31.64 -0.22 21.75
C GLN A 113 32.97 0.24 21.12
N ARG A 114 33.05 1.50 20.66
CA ARG A 114 34.29 2.13 20.20
C ARG A 114 35.28 2.38 21.33
N SER A 115 34.80 2.54 22.56
CA SER A 115 35.62 2.79 23.75
C SER A 115 36.03 1.52 24.50
N GLY A 116 35.56 0.34 24.05
CA GLY A 116 35.99 -0.95 24.57
C GLY A 116 34.83 -1.93 24.81
N SER A 117 35.09 -2.94 25.64
CA SER A 117 34.13 -4.00 25.98
C SER A 117 34.11 -4.32 27.47
N CYS A 118 33.01 -4.96 27.90
CA CYS A 118 32.85 -5.47 29.26
C CYS A 118 33.53 -6.83 29.46
N PRO A 119 34.17 -7.07 30.61
CA PRO A 119 34.83 -8.32 30.93
C PRO A 119 33.82 -9.49 31.05
N LYS A 120 34.31 -10.72 30.88
CA LYS A 120 33.49 -11.92 31.03
C LYS A 120 32.92 -12.01 32.46
N GLY A 121 31.67 -12.44 32.58
CA GLY A 121 30.96 -12.51 33.88
C GLY A 121 30.28 -11.20 34.29
N THR A 122 30.35 -10.17 33.44
CA THR A 122 29.62 -8.91 33.64
C THR A 122 28.60 -8.66 32.53
N ILE A 123 27.72 -7.69 32.73
CA ILE A 123 26.79 -7.17 31.73
C ILE A 123 26.92 -5.63 31.65
N PRO A 124 26.86 -5.02 30.46
CA PRO A 124 26.86 -3.57 30.32
C PRO A 124 25.49 -2.98 30.68
N ILE A 125 25.49 -1.99 31.57
CA ILE A 125 24.32 -1.22 31.98
C ILE A 125 24.61 0.26 31.78
N ARG A 126 23.72 1.02 31.14
CA ARG A 126 23.86 2.48 31.06
C ARG A 126 23.65 3.09 32.44
N ARG A 127 24.63 3.87 32.91
CA ARG A 127 24.54 4.57 34.20
C ARG A 127 23.43 5.62 34.16
N VAL A 128 22.62 5.65 35.22
CA VAL A 128 21.60 6.68 35.45
C VAL A 128 22.23 7.86 36.19
N SER A 129 22.08 9.07 35.66
CA SER A 129 22.56 10.29 36.30
C SER A 129 21.48 10.92 37.20
N LYS A 130 21.90 11.80 38.11
CA LYS A 130 20.95 12.61 38.91
C LYS A 130 20.03 13.45 38.03
N GLN A 131 20.56 13.97 36.91
CA GLN A 131 19.80 14.72 35.94
C GLN A 131 18.72 13.86 35.24
N ASP A 132 18.93 12.55 35.16
CA ASP A 132 17.92 11.65 34.60
C ASP A 132 16.70 11.51 35.49
N LEU A 133 16.93 11.41 36.80
CA LEU A 133 15.87 11.34 37.79
C LEU A 133 15.09 12.65 37.93
N LEU A 134 15.79 13.79 37.89
CA LEU A 134 15.18 15.12 38.04
C LEU A 134 14.24 15.53 36.89
N ARG A 135 14.19 14.77 35.78
CA ARG A 135 13.20 14.98 34.71
C ARG A 135 11.82 14.38 35.02
N PHE A 136 11.68 13.68 36.13
CA PHE A 136 10.43 13.05 36.55
C PHE A 136 9.91 13.71 37.83
N ASP A 137 8.62 14.05 37.82
CA ASP A 137 7.95 14.59 39.01
C ASP A 137 7.78 13.55 40.12
N ASP A 138 7.70 12.27 39.72
CA ASP A 138 7.58 11.11 40.60
C ASP A 138 8.69 10.11 40.28
N LEU A 139 9.62 9.95 41.21
CA LEU A 139 10.78 9.07 41.08
C LEU A 139 10.39 7.58 41.04
N GLU A 140 9.21 7.21 41.52
CA GLU A 140 8.72 5.83 41.39
C GLU A 140 8.21 5.51 39.97
N ARG A 141 7.99 6.55 39.15
CA ARG A 141 7.65 6.39 37.73
C ARG A 141 8.86 6.33 36.80
N PHE A 142 10.07 6.60 37.31
CA PHE A 142 11.27 6.51 36.49
C PHE A 142 11.43 5.08 35.92
N GLY A 143 11.61 4.98 34.60
CA GLY A 143 11.69 3.69 33.90
C GLY A 143 10.35 3.02 33.58
N ARG A 144 9.20 3.62 33.92
CA ARG A 144 7.86 3.04 33.65
C ARG A 144 7.12 3.81 32.55
N LYS A 145 6.22 3.14 31.82
CA LYS A 145 5.24 3.83 30.95
C LYS A 145 4.21 4.58 31.82
N ASN A 146 3.63 5.66 31.29
CA ASN A 146 2.58 6.38 32.00
C ASN A 146 1.31 5.51 32.14
N PRO A 147 0.71 5.41 33.34
CA PRO A 147 -0.47 4.57 33.57
C PRO A 147 -1.66 4.96 32.67
N GLN A 148 -2.27 3.98 32.01
CA GLN A 148 -3.42 4.15 31.11
C GLN A 148 -4.76 4.31 31.89
N PHE A 149 -4.83 5.16 32.92
CA PHE A 149 -6.05 5.29 33.74
C PHE A 149 -7.20 5.99 33.00
N VAL A 150 -8.34 5.31 32.92
CA VAL A 150 -9.66 5.89 32.72
C VAL A 150 -10.25 6.19 34.09
N ASN A 151 -10.33 7.46 34.50
CA ASN A 151 -11.24 7.84 35.57
C ASN A 151 -12.67 7.81 34.99
N THR A 152 -13.41 6.73 35.26
CA THR A 152 -14.86 6.67 35.06
C THR A 152 -15.57 7.44 36.18
N SER A 153 -15.33 8.74 36.24
CA SER A 153 -16.04 9.64 37.17
C SER A 153 -16.02 11.07 36.66
N GLU A 154 -16.34 11.28 35.38
CA GLU A 154 -16.82 12.58 34.91
C GLU A 154 -17.53 12.37 33.58
N SER A 155 -18.83 12.62 33.62
CA SER A 155 -19.73 12.67 32.47
C SER A 155 -19.31 13.80 31.55
N ASP A 156 -18.45 13.52 30.57
CA ASP A 156 -18.25 14.43 29.45
C ASP A 156 -18.58 13.69 28.14
N ASN A 157 -19.79 13.98 27.66
CA ASN A 157 -20.28 13.63 26.33
C ASN A 157 -19.46 14.39 25.28
N ARG A 158 -18.30 13.86 24.89
CA ARG A 158 -17.60 14.29 23.66
C ARG A 158 -17.14 13.09 22.85
N GLN A 159 -17.56 13.10 21.59
CA GLN A 159 -17.22 12.17 20.51
C GLN A 159 -15.71 11.87 20.48
N GLY A 160 -15.33 10.58 20.41
CA GLY A 160 -13.97 10.17 20.03
C GLY A 160 -13.29 9.01 20.77
N ARG A 161 -13.93 8.37 21.77
CA ARG A 161 -13.37 7.14 22.41
C ARG A 161 -13.82 5.87 21.66
N GLY A 162 -13.25 5.63 20.50
CA GLY A 162 -13.47 4.41 19.73
C GLY A 162 -12.63 3.24 20.27
N ASP A 163 -13.22 2.05 20.34
CA ASP A 163 -12.48 0.81 20.58
C ASP A 163 -11.51 0.56 19.41
N ARG A 164 -10.23 0.25 19.69
CA ARG A 164 -9.22 0.01 18.65
C ARG A 164 -9.49 -1.34 17.99
N THR A 165 -10.16 -1.37 16.85
CA THR A 165 -10.51 -2.60 16.16
C THR A 165 -9.68 -2.80 14.89
N VAL A 166 -9.13 -4.00 14.73
CA VAL A 166 -8.43 -4.43 13.51
C VAL A 166 -9.22 -5.56 12.88
N VAL A 167 -9.52 -5.45 11.59
CA VAL A 167 -10.17 -6.52 10.83
C VAL A 167 -9.08 -7.47 10.33
N ILE A 168 -9.15 -8.74 10.74
CA ILE A 168 -8.24 -9.80 10.32
C ILE A 168 -9.08 -11.03 9.95
N ASN A 169 -9.03 -11.44 8.69
CA ASN A 169 -9.71 -12.65 8.17
C ASN A 169 -11.21 -12.72 8.57
N ASP A 170 -11.96 -11.66 8.26
CA ASP A 170 -13.39 -11.47 8.56
C ASP A 170 -13.77 -11.41 10.07
N GLY A 171 -12.78 -11.51 10.97
CA GLY A 171 -12.93 -11.28 12.41
C GLY A 171 -12.41 -9.90 12.85
N THR A 172 -12.91 -9.40 13.97
CA THR A 172 -12.49 -8.13 14.57
C THR A 172 -11.69 -8.38 15.84
N VAL A 173 -10.43 -7.91 15.89
CA VAL A 173 -9.59 -7.93 17.10
C VAL A 173 -9.64 -6.56 17.77
N SER A 174 -10.00 -6.51 19.04
CA SER A 174 -9.91 -5.30 19.86
C SER A 174 -8.52 -5.22 20.51
N LEU A 175 -7.78 -4.13 20.26
CA LEU A 175 -6.45 -3.85 20.82
C LEU A 175 -6.49 -3.04 22.13
N GLY A 176 -7.71 -2.79 22.65
CA GLY A 176 -7.96 -2.00 23.85
C GLY A 176 -7.73 -0.50 23.73
N PRO A 177 -8.19 0.32 24.69
CA PRO A 177 -8.07 1.77 24.60
C PRO A 177 -6.67 2.17 25.08
N GLN A 178 -5.99 3.03 24.33
CA GLN A 178 -4.74 3.65 24.80
C GLN A 178 -4.89 5.16 24.91
N VAL A 179 -4.53 5.70 26.07
CA VAL A 179 -4.55 7.15 26.35
C VAL A 179 -3.20 7.74 25.98
N ASN A 180 -3.22 8.87 25.27
CA ASN A 180 -2.01 9.61 24.88
C ASN A 180 -1.02 8.81 24.01
N LEU A 181 -1.47 7.73 23.35
CA LEU A 181 -0.66 6.90 22.45
C LEU A 181 -1.29 6.79 21.08
N SER A 182 -0.48 6.90 20.02
CA SER A 182 -0.89 6.72 18.64
C SER A 182 0.07 5.74 17.97
N SER A 183 -0.45 4.68 17.38
CA SER A 183 0.34 3.62 16.76
C SER A 183 0.07 3.49 15.27
N ALA A 184 1.06 2.99 14.54
CA ALA A 184 0.93 2.55 13.15
C ALA A 184 1.67 1.21 13.00
N MET A 185 0.93 0.12 12.74
CA MET A 185 1.42 -1.24 12.92
C MET A 185 0.77 -2.28 11.97
N LEU A 186 1.43 -3.42 11.85
CA LEU A 186 0.88 -4.68 11.36
C LEU A 186 0.59 -5.59 12.56
N VAL A 187 -0.55 -6.28 12.55
CA VAL A 187 -1.03 -7.15 13.63
C VAL A 187 -1.29 -8.54 13.07
N ALA A 188 -0.83 -9.59 13.73
CA ALA A 188 -1.14 -10.99 13.41
C ALA A 188 -1.97 -11.66 14.53
N THR A 189 -2.94 -12.49 14.14
CA THR A 189 -3.75 -13.31 15.06
C THR A 189 -4.12 -14.66 14.44
N VAL A 190 -3.76 -15.78 15.08
CA VAL A 190 -4.17 -17.13 14.65
C VAL A 190 -4.14 -18.16 15.81
N TYR A 191 -4.39 -17.72 17.05
CA TYR A 191 -4.48 -18.49 18.31
C TYR A 191 -3.27 -18.45 19.27
N HIS A 192 -2.05 -18.90 18.94
CA HIS A 192 -0.91 -18.82 19.89
C HIS A 192 0.46 -18.69 19.20
N PHE A 193 1.29 -17.73 19.62
CA PHE A 193 2.66 -17.50 19.17
C PHE A 193 3.65 -17.77 20.30
N VAL A 194 4.73 -18.49 20.00
CA VAL A 194 5.89 -18.69 20.89
C VAL A 194 7.12 -17.93 20.40
N GLY A 195 6.94 -17.05 19.41
CA GLY A 195 7.98 -16.12 19.00
C GLY A 195 7.55 -15.19 17.86
N SER A 196 8.28 -14.09 17.75
CA SER A 196 8.16 -13.08 16.70
C SER A 196 9.53 -12.55 16.32
N ARG A 197 9.70 -12.21 15.05
CA ARG A 197 10.96 -11.73 14.47
C ARG A 197 10.70 -10.75 13.35
N ALA A 198 11.53 -9.73 13.25
CA ALA A 198 11.57 -8.82 12.11
C ALA A 198 12.89 -8.03 12.05
N SER A 199 13.16 -7.38 10.92
CA SER A 199 14.22 -6.38 10.74
C SER A 199 13.61 -4.98 10.80
N LEU A 200 13.99 -4.20 11.81
CA LEU A 200 13.47 -2.85 12.04
C LEU A 200 14.40 -1.83 11.38
N ASN A 201 13.88 -1.04 10.44
CA ASN A 201 14.63 0.06 9.85
C ASN A 201 14.87 1.17 10.90
N VAL A 202 16.12 1.65 11.00
CA VAL A 202 16.55 2.53 12.11
C VAL A 202 16.54 3.99 11.67
N TRP A 203 15.81 4.85 12.36
CA TRP A 203 15.76 6.31 12.13
C TRP A 203 16.01 7.09 13.41
N ASN A 204 16.31 8.38 13.28
CA ASN A 204 16.30 9.33 14.40
C ASN A 204 15.22 10.41 14.19
N PRO A 205 13.94 10.06 14.38
CA PRO A 205 12.83 10.99 14.20
C PRO A 205 12.86 12.16 15.19
N ARG A 206 12.25 13.28 14.78
CA ARG A 206 12.07 14.44 15.66
C ARG A 206 11.04 14.12 16.74
N VAL A 207 11.42 14.33 18.00
CA VAL A 207 10.50 14.41 19.14
C VAL A 207 10.29 15.87 19.53
N ALA A 208 9.03 16.29 19.58
CA ALA A 208 8.58 17.67 19.74
C ALA A 208 8.81 18.21 21.15
N SER A 209 8.38 17.45 22.16
CA SER A 209 8.49 17.81 23.57
C SER A 209 9.33 16.78 24.34
N PRO A 210 10.09 17.17 25.39
CA PRO A 210 10.83 16.23 26.22
C PRO A 210 9.96 15.13 26.83
N ASP A 211 8.68 15.39 27.10
CA ASP A 211 7.74 14.43 27.69
C ASP A 211 7.16 13.41 26.70
N GLU A 212 7.53 13.51 25.43
CA GLU A 212 7.05 12.65 24.35
C GLU A 212 8.10 11.61 23.97
N TYR A 213 7.66 10.52 23.34
CA TYR A 213 8.57 9.54 22.76
C TYR A 213 7.99 8.91 21.50
N THR A 214 8.87 8.32 20.70
CA THR A 214 8.50 7.50 19.55
C THR A 214 9.34 6.23 19.48
N THR A 215 8.76 5.16 18.95
CA THR A 215 9.39 3.84 18.83
C THR A 215 9.24 3.24 17.44
N SER A 216 10.14 2.31 17.12
CA SER A 216 9.88 1.21 16.20
C SER A 216 10.20 -0.09 16.92
N GLN A 217 9.25 -1.02 16.94
CA GLN A 217 9.35 -2.18 17.82
C GLN A 217 8.53 -3.38 17.34
N ILE A 218 8.81 -4.51 18.00
CA ILE A 218 8.04 -5.75 17.95
C ILE A 218 7.35 -5.92 19.30
N TRP A 219 6.08 -6.32 19.29
CA TRP A 219 5.33 -6.69 20.49
C TRP A 219 4.86 -8.14 20.40
N LEU A 220 4.95 -8.84 21.52
CA LEU A 220 4.23 -10.09 21.77
C LEU A 220 3.33 -9.88 22.98
N LEU A 221 2.02 -10.01 22.76
CA LEU A 221 1.02 -9.74 23.79
C LEU A 221 0.15 -10.96 24.06
N GLY A 222 -0.31 -11.09 25.29
CA GLY A 222 -1.34 -12.04 25.69
C GLY A 222 -2.29 -11.40 26.70
N GLY A 223 -3.58 -11.69 26.60
CA GLY A 223 -4.58 -11.22 27.56
C GLY A 223 -5.58 -10.19 27.06
N GLY A 224 -6.41 -9.72 27.99
CA GLY A 224 -7.56 -8.87 27.71
C GLY A 224 -7.24 -7.38 27.60
N ARG A 225 -8.29 -6.60 27.34
CA ARG A 225 -8.26 -5.16 27.06
C ARG A 225 -7.54 -4.32 28.12
N ASP A 226 -7.71 -4.66 29.39
CA ASP A 226 -7.24 -3.86 30.52
C ASP A 226 -6.14 -4.56 31.35
N ASP A 227 -5.77 -5.79 31.01
CA ASP A 227 -4.91 -6.65 31.83
C ASP A 227 -3.93 -7.49 30.99
N TYR A 228 -3.56 -7.00 29.80
CA TYR A 228 -2.63 -7.71 28.94
C TYR A 228 -1.20 -7.75 29.52
N GLU A 229 -0.55 -8.86 29.23
CA GLU A 229 0.88 -9.08 29.40
C GLU A 229 1.57 -8.79 28.07
N SER A 230 2.73 -8.14 28.11
CA SER A 230 3.48 -7.75 26.90
C SER A 230 4.98 -7.87 27.13
N VAL A 231 5.70 -8.31 26.09
CA VAL A 231 7.15 -8.14 25.94
C VAL A 231 7.44 -7.43 24.62
N GLU A 232 8.30 -6.43 24.67
CA GLU A 232 8.54 -5.50 23.57
C GLU A 232 10.03 -5.24 23.41
N ALA A 233 10.48 -5.08 22.17
CA ALA A 233 11.87 -4.70 21.89
C ALA A 233 11.99 -3.98 20.55
N GLY A 234 12.94 -3.04 20.49
CA GLY A 234 13.21 -2.27 19.28
C GLY A 234 14.11 -1.08 19.54
N TRP A 235 13.91 0.01 18.81
CA TRP A 235 14.58 1.28 19.04
C TRP A 235 13.58 2.39 19.37
N MET A 236 14.00 3.36 20.18
CA MET A 236 13.18 4.52 20.53
C MET A 236 13.98 5.82 20.62
N VAL A 237 13.27 6.94 20.52
CA VAL A 237 13.76 8.27 20.89
C VAL A 237 12.89 8.76 22.04
N ASN A 238 13.47 8.86 23.24
CA ASN A 238 12.76 9.22 24.48
C ASN A 238 13.61 10.19 25.32
N PRO A 239 13.45 11.52 25.12
CA PRO A 239 14.24 12.51 25.82
C PRO A 239 13.97 12.55 27.32
N LYS A 240 12.75 12.28 27.78
CA LYS A 240 12.44 12.20 29.22
C LYS A 240 13.27 11.12 29.89
N LEU A 241 13.34 9.93 29.29
CA LEU A 241 14.02 8.79 29.89
C LEU A 241 15.55 8.90 29.80
N TYR A 242 16.09 9.23 28.62
CA TYR A 242 17.55 9.15 28.39
C TYR A 242 18.29 10.49 28.46
N GLY A 243 17.58 11.61 28.37
CA GLY A 243 18.14 12.96 28.47
C GLY A 243 18.63 13.54 27.15
N ASP A 244 18.44 12.84 26.03
CA ASP A 244 18.81 13.29 24.71
C ASP A 244 17.79 12.88 23.63
N LYS A 245 18.05 13.28 22.39
CA LYS A 245 17.24 12.94 21.22
C LYS A 245 17.95 11.92 20.33
N GLN A 246 18.68 10.98 20.92
CA GLN A 246 19.35 9.92 20.16
C GLN A 246 18.46 8.67 20.10
N THR A 247 18.54 7.95 18.98
CA THR A 247 17.93 6.64 18.82
C THR A 247 18.64 5.60 19.67
N ARG A 248 17.92 4.97 20.58
CA ARG A 248 18.46 4.04 21.59
C ARG A 248 17.76 2.69 21.51
N LEU A 249 18.53 1.61 21.65
CA LEU A 249 17.98 0.26 21.73
C LEU A 249 17.25 0.11 23.07
N PHE A 250 16.05 -0.45 23.07
CA PHE A 250 15.32 -0.69 24.31
C PHE A 250 14.63 -2.05 24.33
N ALA A 251 14.30 -2.46 25.54
CA ALA A 251 13.39 -3.57 25.80
C ALA A 251 12.37 -3.13 26.86
N TYR A 252 11.16 -3.67 26.78
CA TYR A 252 10.09 -3.39 27.73
C TYR A 252 9.31 -4.67 28.03
N TRP A 253 8.73 -4.75 29.22
CA TRP A 253 7.76 -5.79 29.55
C TRP A 253 6.71 -5.25 30.49
N THR A 254 5.58 -5.95 30.62
CA THR A 254 4.56 -5.72 31.65
C THR A 254 3.75 -7.00 31.85
N SER A 255 3.27 -7.25 33.07
CA SER A 255 2.31 -8.32 33.36
C SER A 255 0.89 -7.80 33.64
N ASP A 256 0.67 -6.48 33.64
CA ASP A 256 -0.62 -5.88 34.02
C ASP A 256 -0.98 -4.61 33.24
N ALA A 257 -0.74 -4.61 31.92
CA ALA A 257 -0.99 -3.46 31.04
C ALA A 257 -0.33 -2.15 31.52
N SER A 258 0.86 -2.24 32.12
CA SER A 258 1.65 -1.13 32.68
C SER A 258 0.95 -0.38 33.82
N LYS A 259 0.09 -1.06 34.58
CA LYS A 259 -0.63 -0.45 35.72
C LYS A 259 0.27 -0.33 36.95
N LYS A 260 0.81 -1.45 37.41
CA LYS A 260 1.73 -1.54 38.56
C LYS A 260 3.07 -2.15 38.18
N THR A 261 3.11 -2.94 37.11
CA THR A 261 4.33 -3.56 36.60
C THR A 261 4.83 -2.85 35.34
N GLY A 262 5.97 -3.33 34.88
CA GLY A 262 6.57 -2.95 33.61
C GLY A 262 7.67 -1.92 33.71
N CYS A 263 8.68 -2.12 32.86
CA CYS A 263 9.90 -1.35 32.94
C CYS A 263 10.68 -1.34 31.64
N PHE A 264 11.24 -0.17 31.32
CA PHE A 264 12.24 -0.02 30.27
C PHE A 264 13.60 -0.54 30.74
N ASP A 265 14.25 -1.27 29.84
CA ASP A 265 15.63 -1.73 29.96
C ASP A 265 15.88 -2.49 31.28
N LEU A 266 16.97 -2.13 31.97
CA LEU A 266 17.35 -2.65 33.28
C LEU A 266 17.08 -1.62 34.39
N LEU A 267 16.19 -0.65 34.17
CA LEU A 267 15.90 0.42 35.14
C LEU A 267 15.07 -0.08 36.33
N CYS A 268 14.49 -1.28 36.21
CA CYS A 268 13.77 -2.00 37.24
C CYS A 268 14.03 -3.50 37.07
N SER A 269 13.50 -4.31 38.00
CA SER A 269 13.68 -5.75 37.97
C SER A 269 12.77 -6.43 36.91
N GLY A 270 13.14 -7.63 36.46
CA GLY A 270 12.41 -8.40 35.45
C GLY A 270 13.28 -9.02 34.35
N PHE A 271 13.91 -8.20 33.49
CA PHE A 271 14.70 -8.71 32.37
C PHE A 271 16.09 -9.17 32.80
N VAL A 272 16.43 -10.44 32.56
CA VAL A 272 17.73 -11.03 32.89
C VAL A 272 18.65 -10.91 31.68
N GLN A 273 19.61 -9.98 31.72
CA GLN A 273 20.62 -9.83 30.68
C GLN A 273 21.79 -10.80 30.92
N THR A 274 22.32 -11.37 29.84
CA THR A 274 23.43 -12.34 29.87
C THR A 274 24.58 -11.98 28.93
N SER A 275 24.33 -11.13 27.93
CA SER A 275 25.33 -10.70 26.96
C SER A 275 26.16 -9.51 27.44
N THR A 276 27.46 -9.56 27.15
CA THR A 276 28.40 -8.42 27.30
C THR A 276 28.42 -7.47 26.12
N LYS A 277 27.76 -7.83 25.00
CA LYS A 277 27.96 -7.18 23.71
C LYS A 277 27.12 -5.93 23.52
N VAL A 278 25.94 -5.85 24.13
CA VAL A 278 24.94 -4.79 23.87
C VAL A 278 24.40 -4.31 25.21
N ALA A 279 24.27 -3.00 25.36
CA ALA A 279 23.69 -2.34 26.53
C ALA A 279 22.30 -1.81 26.17
N LEU A 280 21.26 -2.23 26.88
CA LEU A 280 19.95 -1.60 26.74
C LEU A 280 20.02 -0.12 27.16
N GLY A 281 19.26 0.72 26.45
CA GLY A 281 19.26 2.16 26.61
C GLY A 281 20.42 2.89 25.94
N ALA A 282 21.43 2.22 25.36
CA ALA A 282 22.56 2.90 24.70
C ALA A 282 22.28 3.27 23.22
N ALA A 283 22.89 4.36 22.76
CA ALA A 283 22.65 4.93 21.43
C ALA A 283 23.14 4.03 20.29
N ILE A 284 22.37 4.01 19.20
CA ILE A 284 22.61 3.23 17.99
C ILE A 284 23.12 4.14 16.87
N THR A 285 24.17 3.72 16.16
CA THR A 285 24.68 4.43 14.98
C THR A 285 25.30 3.45 13.96
N PRO A 286 25.22 3.71 12.64
CA PRO A 286 24.50 4.80 11.97
C PRO A 286 22.97 4.61 11.94
N VAL A 287 22.25 5.69 11.61
CA VAL A 287 20.79 5.70 11.38
C VAL A 287 20.50 6.04 9.91
N SER A 288 19.31 5.66 9.44
CA SER A 288 18.90 5.84 8.04
C SER A 288 18.62 7.30 7.71
N SER A 289 18.64 7.61 6.42
CA SER A 289 18.38 8.96 5.90
C SER A 289 17.57 8.91 4.61
N VAL A 290 16.79 9.96 4.36
CA VAL A 290 15.93 10.03 3.17
C VAL A 290 16.79 10.06 1.90
N PHE A 291 16.49 9.17 0.94
CA PHE A 291 17.29 8.92 -0.27
C PHE A 291 18.76 8.56 -0.02
N GLY A 292 19.10 8.17 1.21
CA GLY A 292 20.45 7.79 1.61
C GLY A 292 20.53 6.34 2.08
N PRO A 293 21.67 5.96 2.71
CA PRO A 293 21.85 4.63 3.27
C PRO A 293 20.73 4.26 4.24
N GLN A 294 20.20 3.04 4.08
CA GLN A 294 19.21 2.44 4.97
C GLN A 294 19.87 1.41 5.87
N TYR A 295 19.57 1.48 7.17
CA TYR A 295 20.10 0.55 8.17
C TYR A 295 18.96 -0.16 8.90
N GLU A 296 19.19 -1.42 9.27
CA GLU A 296 18.20 -2.27 9.91
C GLU A 296 18.80 -3.04 11.08
N ILE A 297 18.00 -3.28 12.12
CA ILE A 297 18.34 -4.17 13.24
C ILE A 297 17.40 -5.38 13.24
N PRO A 298 17.91 -6.60 13.00
CA PRO A 298 17.14 -7.82 13.23
C PRO A 298 16.86 -7.99 14.73
N VAL A 299 15.59 -8.09 15.08
CA VAL A 299 15.10 -8.33 16.45
C VAL A 299 14.27 -9.61 16.46
N SER A 300 14.47 -10.45 17.47
CA SER A 300 13.68 -11.66 17.68
C SER A 300 13.37 -11.85 19.15
N ILE A 301 12.12 -12.14 19.46
CA ILE A 301 11.67 -12.55 20.79
C ILE A 301 11.07 -13.95 20.63
N TYR A 302 11.54 -14.93 21.39
CA TYR A 302 11.03 -16.30 21.32
C TYR A 302 11.13 -17.04 22.64
N MET A 303 10.17 -17.93 22.89
CA MET A 303 10.12 -18.76 24.08
C MET A 303 11.09 -19.95 23.97
N ASP A 304 11.84 -20.21 25.03
CA ASP A 304 12.76 -21.34 25.12
C ASP A 304 12.04 -22.66 25.44
N LYS A 305 12.26 -23.70 24.63
CA LYS A 305 11.57 -25.01 24.71
C LYS A 305 11.63 -25.72 26.07
N LYS A 306 12.69 -25.49 26.84
CA LYS A 306 12.96 -26.22 28.08
C LYS A 306 12.62 -25.44 29.34
N THR A 307 12.61 -24.12 29.25
CA THR A 307 12.52 -23.24 30.42
C THR A 307 11.34 -22.28 30.35
N ASP A 308 10.67 -22.20 29.20
CA ASP A 308 9.58 -21.27 28.89
C ASP A 308 9.97 -19.78 29.02
N ASN A 309 11.27 -19.50 29.14
CA ASN A 309 11.81 -18.14 29.21
C ASN A 309 11.74 -17.48 27.83
N TRP A 310 11.28 -16.23 27.78
CA TRP A 310 11.26 -15.44 26.55
C TRP A 310 12.61 -14.81 26.28
N TRP A 311 13.35 -15.34 25.33
CA TRP A 311 14.65 -14.83 24.91
C TRP A 311 14.53 -13.68 23.92
N LEU A 312 15.29 -12.61 24.18
CA LEU A 312 15.51 -11.50 23.26
C LEU A 312 16.86 -11.70 22.55
N ARG A 313 16.81 -11.74 21.22
CA ARG A 313 17.96 -11.89 20.34
C ARG A 313 18.05 -10.71 19.37
N ILE A 314 19.25 -10.13 19.26
CA ILE A 314 19.56 -8.97 18.41
C ILE A 314 20.59 -9.38 17.36
N ASN A 315 20.46 -8.83 16.14
CA ASN A 315 21.37 -9.03 15.02
C ASN A 315 21.65 -10.51 14.69
N ASP A 316 20.68 -11.37 14.95
CA ASP A 316 20.69 -12.81 14.67
C ASP A 316 21.77 -13.63 15.37
N ASN A 317 22.66 -13.01 16.13
CA ASN A 317 23.83 -13.65 16.74
C ASN A 317 24.12 -13.18 18.17
N ILE A 318 23.30 -12.30 18.74
CA ILE A 318 23.42 -11.81 20.12
C ILE A 318 22.19 -12.24 20.90
N ASP A 319 22.32 -13.34 21.64
CA ASP A 319 21.37 -13.69 22.71
C ASP A 319 21.56 -12.70 23.85
N LEU A 320 20.73 -11.65 23.89
CA LEU A 320 20.92 -10.51 24.80
C LEU A 320 20.58 -10.91 26.23
N GLY A 321 19.46 -11.58 26.41
CA GLY A 321 18.89 -11.94 27.70
C GLY A 321 17.49 -12.50 27.55
N TYR A 322 16.77 -12.64 28.65
CA TYR A 322 15.43 -13.20 28.65
C TYR A 322 14.54 -12.64 29.75
N TRP A 323 13.23 -12.69 29.52
CA TRP A 323 12.21 -12.54 30.56
C TRP A 323 11.82 -13.92 31.09
N PRO A 324 12.01 -14.20 32.38
CA PRO A 324 11.56 -15.44 32.97
C PRO A 324 10.05 -15.62 32.89
N SER A 325 9.57 -16.84 32.60
CA SER A 325 8.12 -17.14 32.54
C SER A 325 7.39 -16.84 33.85
N SER A 326 8.10 -16.90 34.98
CA SER A 326 7.59 -16.58 36.33
C SER A 326 7.22 -15.11 36.55
N LEU A 327 7.53 -14.22 35.59
CA LEU A 327 7.06 -12.83 35.62
C LEU A 327 5.59 -12.70 35.18
N PHE A 328 5.07 -13.70 34.47
CA PHE A 328 3.75 -13.68 33.86
C PHE A 328 2.84 -14.66 34.62
N SER A 329 1.60 -14.24 34.88
CA SER A 329 0.63 -15.02 35.64
C SER A 329 -0.19 -15.93 34.75
N ASP A 330 -0.61 -15.45 33.57
CA ASP A 330 -1.74 -16.05 32.86
C ASP A 330 -1.47 -16.38 31.39
N TYR A 331 -0.94 -15.44 30.59
CA TYR A 331 -0.94 -15.56 29.14
C TYR A 331 0.45 -15.91 28.58
N LEU A 332 1.38 -14.95 28.66
CA LEU A 332 2.76 -15.09 28.19
C LEU A 332 3.54 -16.15 28.96
N LYS A 333 3.02 -16.68 30.06
CA LYS A 333 3.57 -17.90 30.68
C LYS A 333 3.54 -19.11 29.74
N SER A 334 2.63 -19.12 28.77
CA SER A 334 2.45 -20.22 27.81
C SER A 334 2.70 -19.79 26.36
N SER A 335 2.16 -18.64 25.95
CA SER A 335 2.25 -18.12 24.58
C SER A 335 1.66 -16.72 24.48
N ALA A 336 1.99 -16.01 23.41
CA ALA A 336 1.32 -14.76 23.03
C ALA A 336 0.09 -15.05 22.15
N THR A 337 -0.95 -14.24 22.25
CA THR A 337 -2.13 -14.31 21.37
C THR A 337 -2.04 -13.32 20.21
N LEU A 338 -1.21 -12.28 20.35
CA LEU A 338 -0.97 -11.27 19.34
C LEU A 338 0.53 -11.06 19.10
N ALA A 339 0.89 -10.87 17.84
CA ALA A 339 2.19 -10.37 17.44
C ALA A 339 1.99 -9.08 16.63
N GLN A 340 2.74 -8.03 16.98
CA GLN A 340 2.65 -6.72 16.33
C GLN A 340 4.03 -6.22 15.91
N TRP A 341 4.05 -5.40 14.85
CA TRP A 341 5.26 -4.77 14.30
C TRP A 341 4.92 -3.37 13.81
N GLY A 342 5.80 -2.38 14.01
CA GLY A 342 5.52 -1.00 13.59
C GLY A 342 6.07 0.04 14.56
N GLY A 343 5.36 1.14 14.73
CA GLY A 343 5.75 2.24 15.62
C GLY A 343 4.63 2.75 16.52
N GLU A 344 5.04 3.38 17.62
CA GLU A 344 4.17 3.99 18.64
C GLU A 344 4.72 5.38 18.97
N VAL A 345 3.82 6.36 19.15
CA VAL A 345 4.13 7.70 19.64
C VAL A 345 3.33 7.96 20.90
N TYR A 346 4.02 8.37 21.95
CA TYR A 346 3.39 8.93 23.14
C TYR A 346 3.43 10.45 23.09
N SER A 347 2.26 11.07 23.23
CA SER A 347 2.15 12.49 23.51
C SER A 347 0.83 12.82 24.20
N PRO A 348 0.81 13.75 25.17
CA PRO A 348 -0.43 14.33 25.66
C PRO A 348 -1.30 14.96 24.58
N ASP A 349 -0.74 15.31 23.41
CA ASP A 349 -1.40 16.03 22.33
C ASP A 349 -1.84 15.13 21.16
N VAL A 350 -1.66 13.80 21.25
CA VAL A 350 -2.31 12.89 20.28
C VAL A 350 -3.82 12.96 20.42
N ARG A 351 -4.55 12.81 19.31
CA ARG A 351 -6.01 12.98 19.21
C ARG A 351 -6.51 14.36 19.69
N LYS A 352 -5.63 15.36 19.78
CA LYS A 352 -5.96 16.76 20.06
C LYS A 352 -5.64 17.65 18.85
N SER A 353 -6.18 18.87 18.87
CA SER A 353 -5.89 19.90 17.88
C SER A 353 -5.35 21.15 18.58
N PRO A 354 -4.14 21.65 18.24
CA PRO A 354 -3.20 21.03 17.30
C PRO A 354 -2.65 19.69 17.83
N HIS A 355 -2.38 18.75 16.94
CA HIS A 355 -1.78 17.45 17.27
C HIS A 355 -0.30 17.62 17.67
N THR A 356 0.39 16.63 18.24
CA THR A 356 1.85 16.72 18.41
C THR A 356 2.60 16.74 17.08
N THR A 357 3.74 17.44 17.03
CA THR A 357 4.67 17.42 15.89
C THR A 357 5.74 16.33 15.98
N THR A 358 5.65 15.44 16.97
CA THR A 358 6.54 14.27 17.11
C THR A 358 6.36 13.35 15.91
N ALA A 359 7.46 13.01 15.27
CA ALA A 359 7.47 12.14 14.10
C ALA A 359 7.52 10.67 14.53
N MET A 360 6.90 9.79 13.74
CA MET A 360 7.02 8.34 13.85
C MET A 360 7.87 7.80 12.68
N GLY A 361 8.73 6.82 12.96
CA GLY A 361 9.57 6.20 11.93
C GLY A 361 10.56 7.21 11.33
N SER A 362 10.47 7.46 10.03
CA SER A 362 11.27 8.48 9.34
C SER A 362 10.67 9.89 9.43
N GLY A 363 9.44 10.01 9.92
CA GLY A 363 8.61 11.22 9.81
C GLY A 363 7.86 11.36 8.49
N SER A 364 8.05 10.43 7.56
CA SER A 364 7.32 10.36 6.28
C SER A 364 6.18 9.35 6.39
N PHE A 365 5.17 9.46 5.53
CA PHE A 365 4.04 8.55 5.55
C PHE A 365 4.45 7.19 4.93
N ALA A 366 3.71 6.13 5.24
CA ALA A 366 4.00 4.76 4.85
C ALA A 366 3.96 4.58 3.33
N GLU A 367 3.15 5.37 2.65
CA GLU A 367 2.96 5.41 1.20
C GLU A 367 4.18 5.98 0.46
N ASP A 368 5.13 6.61 1.16
CA ASP A 368 6.39 7.08 0.57
C ASP A 368 7.38 5.92 0.29
N LEU A 369 7.09 4.71 0.78
CA LEU A 369 7.82 3.45 0.51
C LEU A 369 9.34 3.52 0.80
N PHE A 370 10.12 2.68 0.11
CA PHE A 370 11.56 2.55 0.33
C PHE A 370 12.31 3.87 0.15
N ASP A 371 13.46 3.97 0.83
CA ASP A 371 14.35 5.13 0.86
C ASP A 371 13.77 6.40 1.53
N VAL A 372 12.47 6.42 1.85
CA VAL A 372 11.79 7.58 2.44
C VAL A 372 11.02 7.21 3.70
N ALA A 373 10.09 6.25 3.61
CA ALA A 373 9.31 5.77 4.75
C ALA A 373 10.13 4.81 5.61
N SER A 374 9.83 4.78 6.92
CA SER A 374 10.35 3.72 7.79
C SER A 374 9.64 2.41 7.50
N TYR A 375 10.35 1.30 7.65
CA TYR A 375 9.82 -0.02 7.34
C TYR A 375 10.21 -1.10 8.35
N VAL A 376 9.41 -2.18 8.36
CA VAL A 376 9.70 -3.45 9.02
C VAL A 376 9.71 -4.55 7.96
N ALA A 377 10.85 -5.22 7.82
CA ALA A 377 11.06 -6.30 6.84
C ALA A 377 11.29 -7.65 7.54
N HIS A 378 11.32 -8.74 6.75
CA HIS A 378 11.59 -10.11 7.24
C HIS A 378 10.70 -10.53 8.42
N ILE A 379 9.42 -10.16 8.36
CA ILE A 379 8.44 -10.44 9.41
C ILE A 379 8.21 -11.95 9.49
N ARG A 380 8.35 -12.51 10.70
CA ARG A 380 8.15 -13.92 11.00
C ARG A 380 7.48 -14.08 12.37
N VAL A 381 6.64 -15.08 12.48
CA VAL A 381 6.11 -15.60 13.74
C VAL A 381 6.57 -17.04 13.93
N MET A 382 6.50 -17.51 15.16
CA MET A 382 6.79 -18.89 15.52
C MET A 382 5.60 -19.44 16.30
N ASP A 383 5.11 -20.60 15.86
CA ASP A 383 4.13 -21.41 16.58
C ASP A 383 4.85 -22.57 17.31
N PHE A 384 4.08 -23.47 17.94
CA PHE A 384 4.63 -24.63 18.65
C PHE A 384 5.36 -25.65 17.76
N SER A 385 5.45 -25.46 16.44
CA SER A 385 6.42 -26.20 15.60
C SER A 385 7.86 -25.71 15.79
N PHE A 386 8.04 -24.55 16.43
CA PHE A 386 9.33 -23.90 16.66
C PHE A 386 10.13 -23.64 15.38
N THR A 387 9.42 -23.29 14.32
CA THR A 387 9.98 -22.86 13.03
C THR A 387 9.49 -21.47 12.70
N TRP A 388 10.35 -20.65 12.08
CA TRP A 388 9.96 -19.33 11.62
C TRP A 388 9.04 -19.46 10.42
N LYS A 389 7.89 -18.78 10.47
CA LYS A 389 6.89 -18.76 9.39
C LYS A 389 6.41 -17.34 9.18
N TYR A 390 6.01 -17.02 7.95
CA TYR A 390 5.28 -15.79 7.72
C TYR A 390 3.86 -15.93 8.32
N PRO A 391 3.34 -14.93 9.06
CA PRO A 391 1.99 -15.01 9.64
C PRO A 391 0.92 -15.09 8.55
N GLN A 392 0.04 -16.10 8.64
CA GLN A 392 -0.99 -16.35 7.63
C GLN A 392 -2.07 -15.26 7.60
N TYR A 393 -2.48 -14.76 8.77
CA TYR A 393 -3.51 -13.72 8.90
C TYR A 393 -2.90 -12.50 9.57
N VAL A 394 -2.85 -11.41 8.81
CA VAL A 394 -2.37 -10.11 9.28
C VAL A 394 -3.35 -8.99 8.90
N GLY A 395 -3.38 -7.93 9.69
CA GLY A 395 -4.11 -6.69 9.41
C GLY A 395 -3.27 -5.47 9.74
N THR A 396 -3.40 -4.42 8.93
CA THR A 396 -2.77 -3.12 9.17
C THR A 396 -3.66 -2.24 10.03
N TYR A 397 -3.05 -1.46 10.92
CA TYR A 397 -3.77 -0.57 11.80
C TYR A 397 -3.00 0.74 12.04
N ALA A 398 -3.73 1.86 12.04
CA ALA A 398 -3.22 3.16 12.44
C ALA A 398 -4.28 3.91 13.27
N ASP A 399 -3.91 4.38 14.46
CA ASP A 399 -4.81 5.10 15.37
C ASP A 399 -5.31 6.42 14.79
N GLU A 400 -4.39 7.17 14.18
CA GLU A 400 -4.64 8.47 13.56
C GLU A 400 -3.98 8.48 12.18
N TRP A 401 -4.59 7.76 11.23
CA TRP A 401 -4.02 7.52 9.89
C TRP A 401 -3.53 8.80 9.17
N ASN A 402 -4.16 9.94 9.45
CA ASN A 402 -3.80 11.27 8.94
C ASN A 402 -2.52 11.88 9.54
N CYS A 403 -2.11 11.40 10.71
CA CYS A 403 -0.93 11.84 11.47
C CYS A 403 0.21 10.83 11.34
N TYR A 404 -0.14 9.54 11.40
CA TYR A 404 0.75 8.39 11.24
C TYR A 404 0.04 7.29 10.47
N SER A 405 0.69 6.73 9.45
CA SER A 405 0.12 5.74 8.52
C SER A 405 0.88 4.42 8.61
N ALA A 406 0.22 3.34 8.20
CA ALA A 406 0.79 1.99 8.09
C ALA A 406 0.32 1.36 6.77
N TYR A 407 1.26 0.83 5.99
CA TYR A 407 0.99 0.22 4.69
C TYR A 407 1.69 -1.13 4.59
N HIS A 408 0.91 -2.21 4.47
CA HIS A 408 1.42 -3.56 4.28
C HIS A 408 1.61 -3.85 2.80
N TYR A 409 2.87 -3.75 2.37
CA TYR A 409 3.26 -3.96 0.99
C TYR A 409 3.51 -5.44 0.71
N VAL A 410 2.69 -6.04 -0.15
CA VAL A 410 2.79 -7.44 -0.61
C VAL A 410 3.02 -7.46 -2.14
N PRO A 411 4.28 -7.38 -2.60
CA PRO A 411 4.60 -7.25 -4.02
C PRO A 411 4.31 -8.51 -4.87
N GLY A 412 4.06 -9.67 -4.25
CA GLY A 412 3.76 -10.94 -4.92
C GLY A 412 4.20 -12.17 -4.11
N TYR A 413 3.91 -13.38 -4.61
CA TYR A 413 4.16 -14.66 -3.90
C TYR A 413 5.65 -15.03 -3.71
N MET A 414 6.57 -14.38 -4.44
CA MET A 414 8.01 -14.69 -4.37
C MET A 414 8.86 -13.61 -3.67
N THR A 415 8.23 -12.56 -3.15
CA THR A 415 8.89 -11.41 -2.55
C THR A 415 8.41 -11.24 -1.11
N GLU A 416 9.34 -11.09 -0.19
CA GLU A 416 9.06 -10.92 1.24
C GLU A 416 8.16 -9.68 1.48
N PRO A 417 7.03 -9.83 2.19
CA PRO A 417 6.20 -8.70 2.57
C PRO A 417 6.92 -7.72 3.50
N VAL A 418 6.60 -6.43 3.35
CA VAL A 418 7.18 -5.33 4.13
C VAL A 418 6.07 -4.47 4.70
N LEU A 419 6.16 -4.10 5.97
CA LEU A 419 5.32 -3.06 6.55
C LEU A 419 6.06 -1.72 6.42
N PHE A 420 5.47 -0.75 5.74
CA PHE A 420 5.86 0.65 5.86
C PHE A 420 5.02 1.32 6.94
N PHE A 421 5.63 2.23 7.70
CA PHE A 421 4.93 2.99 8.73
C PHE A 421 5.64 4.31 9.01
N GLY A 422 4.88 5.31 9.46
CA GLY A 422 5.44 6.59 9.89
C GLY A 422 4.50 7.76 9.67
N GLY A 423 4.99 8.95 10.02
CA GLY A 423 4.32 10.20 9.74
C GLY A 423 4.87 11.35 10.58
N PRO A 424 4.57 12.61 10.22
CA PRO A 424 5.15 13.79 10.87
C PRO A 424 4.46 14.17 12.19
N GLY A 425 3.41 13.46 12.60
CA GLY A 425 2.57 13.80 13.75
C GLY A 425 1.58 14.90 13.41
N GLN A 426 2.02 16.14 13.25
CA GLN A 426 1.14 17.20 12.77
C GLN A 426 1.06 17.11 11.26
N ASN A 427 -0.16 16.99 10.77
CA ASN A 427 -0.48 17.23 9.37
C ASN A 427 -1.00 18.68 9.24
N PRO A 428 -0.18 19.64 8.75
CA PRO A 428 -0.59 21.05 8.62
C PRO A 428 -1.81 21.25 7.72
N SER A 429 -2.19 20.22 6.98
CA SER A 429 -3.25 20.26 6.00
C SER A 429 -4.61 19.85 6.54
N TYR A 430 -4.67 19.27 7.75
CA TYR A 430 -5.93 18.96 8.44
C TYR A 430 -6.37 20.06 9.41
N ALA A 431 -5.44 20.85 9.97
CA ALA A 431 -5.77 22.08 10.72
C ALA A 431 -6.46 23.16 9.85
N MET A 432 -6.48 22.96 8.53
CA MET A 432 -7.20 23.77 7.56
C MET A 432 -8.25 22.98 6.76
N GLN A 433 -8.83 21.91 7.31
CA GLN A 433 -10.01 21.27 6.69
C GLN A 433 -11.31 21.99 7.03
N GLY A 434 -11.35 23.25 6.61
CA GLY A 434 -12.49 23.81 5.90
C GLY A 434 -11.93 24.42 4.62
N LYS A 435 -11.92 23.64 3.53
CA LYS A 435 -11.40 23.92 2.16
C LYS A 435 -10.02 23.31 1.86
N HIS A 436 -9.97 22.47 0.81
CA HIS A 436 -8.79 21.84 0.22
C HIS A 436 -7.60 22.80 0.12
N ASN A 437 -6.44 22.37 0.64
CA ASN A 437 -5.24 23.19 0.70
C ASN A 437 -4.30 22.88 -0.48
N GLU A 438 -4.03 23.91 -1.28
CA GLU A 438 -3.38 23.90 -2.61
C GLU A 438 -1.97 23.26 -2.62
N LYS A 439 -1.25 23.23 -1.48
CA LYS A 439 0.16 22.78 -1.42
C LYS A 439 0.39 21.26 -1.38
N GLN A 440 -0.47 20.48 -0.72
CA GLN A 440 -0.37 19.00 -0.71
C GLN A 440 -0.77 18.41 -2.05
N VAL A 441 -1.86 18.94 -2.60
CA VAL A 441 -2.30 18.66 -3.95
C VAL A 441 -1.20 19.03 -4.94
N THR A 442 -0.55 20.18 -4.79
CA THR A 442 0.61 20.56 -5.63
C THR A 442 1.81 19.60 -5.47
N SER A 443 2.14 19.11 -4.27
CA SER A 443 3.26 18.16 -4.08
C SER A 443 2.98 16.78 -4.68
N TYR A 444 1.77 16.25 -4.48
CA TYR A 444 1.36 14.97 -5.05
C TYR A 444 1.20 15.05 -6.58
N ILE A 445 0.59 16.14 -7.05
CA ILE A 445 0.52 16.46 -8.47
C ILE A 445 1.92 16.56 -9.06
N ASN A 446 2.82 17.29 -8.42
CA ASN A 446 4.21 17.38 -8.87
C ASN A 446 4.85 15.99 -8.89
N ASN A 447 4.68 15.14 -7.88
CA ASN A 447 5.23 13.77 -7.88
C ASN A 447 4.66 12.90 -9.02
N LYS A 448 3.34 12.90 -9.27
CA LYS A 448 2.71 12.18 -10.39
C LYS A 448 3.13 12.74 -11.75
N LEU A 449 3.27 14.07 -11.87
CA LEU A 449 3.79 14.73 -13.08
C LEU A 449 5.27 14.38 -13.30
N MET A 450 6.06 14.27 -12.22
CA MET A 450 7.50 13.96 -12.26
C MET A 450 7.78 12.55 -12.78
N ILE A 451 6.86 11.57 -12.59
CA ILE A 451 7.00 10.21 -13.16
C ILE A 451 7.08 10.23 -14.69
N VAL A 452 6.31 11.12 -15.34
CA VAL A 452 6.30 11.27 -16.81
C VAL A 452 7.38 12.26 -17.27
N GLN A 453 7.64 13.31 -16.52
CA GLN A 453 8.58 14.38 -16.89
C GLN A 453 10.07 13.98 -16.76
N ARG A 454 10.43 13.09 -15.83
CA ARG A 454 11.84 12.73 -15.52
C ARG A 454 12.62 12.11 -16.68
N HIS A 455 11.96 11.69 -17.76
CA HIS A 455 12.57 10.92 -18.86
C HIS A 455 12.25 11.46 -20.26
N ALA A 456 11.66 12.64 -20.38
CA ALA A 456 11.32 13.23 -21.68
C ALA A 456 12.59 13.71 -22.41
N VAL A 457 12.87 13.13 -23.58
CA VAL A 457 13.94 13.54 -24.50
C VAL A 457 13.49 14.74 -25.33
N LYS A 458 12.20 14.81 -25.67
CA LYS A 458 11.56 15.88 -26.43
C LYS A 458 10.10 15.98 -26.04
N SER A 459 9.56 17.19 -25.90
CA SER A 459 8.12 17.42 -25.72
C SER A 459 7.52 18.05 -26.98
N ILE A 460 6.34 17.60 -27.40
CA ILE A 460 5.58 18.13 -28.53
C ILE A 460 4.30 18.73 -27.97
N GLN A 461 4.11 20.04 -28.15
CA GLN A 461 2.84 20.68 -27.85
C GLN A 461 1.89 20.51 -29.03
N SER A 462 0.70 19.99 -28.77
CA SER A 462 -0.34 19.80 -29.76
C SER A 462 -1.35 20.96 -29.72
N SER A 463 -2.00 21.24 -30.85
CA SER A 463 -2.94 22.37 -30.99
C SER A 463 -4.19 22.25 -30.10
N ASP A 464 -4.50 21.06 -29.62
CA ASP A 464 -5.60 20.76 -28.69
C ASP A 464 -5.20 20.93 -27.20
N GLY A 465 -3.97 21.39 -26.93
CA GLY A 465 -3.46 21.66 -25.59
C GLY A 465 -2.82 20.45 -24.90
N ASP A 466 -2.77 19.29 -25.55
CA ASP A 466 -2.00 18.15 -25.07
C ASP A 466 -0.49 18.38 -25.21
N VAL A 467 0.28 17.86 -24.27
CA VAL A 467 1.74 17.76 -24.36
C VAL A 467 2.12 16.29 -24.46
N ILE A 468 2.83 15.93 -25.51
CA ILE A 468 3.33 14.57 -25.73
C ILE A 468 4.83 14.54 -25.45
N ASP A 469 5.22 13.77 -24.45
CA ASP A 469 6.61 13.56 -24.08
C ASP A 469 7.16 12.32 -24.79
N CYS A 470 8.22 12.50 -25.58
CA CYS A 470 8.99 11.44 -26.18
C CYS A 470 9.98 10.90 -25.15
N VAL A 471 9.68 9.76 -24.58
CA VAL A 471 10.46 9.13 -23.50
C VAL A 471 11.30 8.00 -24.06
N ASP A 472 12.55 7.86 -23.61
CA ASP A 472 13.40 6.72 -23.97
C ASP A 472 12.67 5.39 -23.71
N ILE A 473 12.69 4.48 -24.69
CA ILE A 473 11.94 3.22 -24.62
C ILE A 473 12.32 2.35 -23.42
N HIS A 474 13.55 2.46 -22.90
CA HIS A 474 14.03 1.71 -21.73
C HIS A 474 13.75 2.43 -20.41
N LYS A 475 13.13 3.61 -20.44
CA LYS A 475 12.74 4.41 -19.25
C LYS A 475 11.23 4.58 -19.13
N GLN A 476 10.45 3.78 -19.88
CA GLN A 476 9.01 3.86 -19.90
C GLN A 476 8.39 3.33 -18.58
N PRO A 477 7.22 3.86 -18.14
CA PRO A 477 6.56 3.45 -16.90
C PRO A 477 6.26 1.95 -16.79
N ALA A 478 6.15 1.25 -17.93
CA ALA A 478 5.92 -0.19 -17.95
C ALA A 478 6.97 -0.98 -17.14
N LEU A 479 8.22 -0.55 -17.18
CA LEU A 479 9.36 -1.25 -16.57
C LEU A 479 9.48 -1.01 -15.06
N ASP A 480 8.70 -0.07 -14.51
CA ASP A 480 8.54 0.09 -13.06
C ASP A 480 7.71 -1.07 -12.46
N HIS A 481 7.02 -1.87 -13.29
CA HIS A 481 6.29 -3.06 -12.81
C HIS A 481 7.26 -4.10 -12.25
N PRO A 482 7.03 -4.66 -11.04
CA PRO A 482 7.94 -5.64 -10.44
C PRO A 482 8.25 -6.85 -11.34
N ALA A 483 7.24 -7.34 -12.07
CA ALA A 483 7.41 -8.45 -13.02
C ALA A 483 8.27 -8.08 -14.24
N LEU A 484 8.53 -6.79 -14.48
CA LEU A 484 9.21 -6.27 -15.67
C LEU A 484 10.55 -5.56 -15.40
N LYS A 485 11.06 -5.56 -14.15
CA LYS A 485 12.30 -4.86 -13.75
C LYS A 485 13.56 -5.22 -14.55
N ASN A 486 13.59 -6.41 -15.18
CA ASN A 486 14.67 -6.87 -16.07
C ASN A 486 14.12 -7.39 -17.42
N HIS A 487 12.94 -6.90 -17.80
CA HIS A 487 12.27 -7.35 -19.02
C HIS A 487 13.04 -6.89 -20.26
N THR A 488 13.33 -7.83 -21.17
CA THR A 488 13.93 -7.50 -22.46
C THR A 488 12.83 -7.06 -23.42
N ILE A 489 12.92 -5.81 -23.90
CA ILE A 489 11.89 -5.24 -24.78
C ILE A 489 11.91 -5.95 -26.13
N GLN A 490 10.80 -6.62 -26.45
CA GLN A 490 10.53 -7.14 -27.77
C GLN A 490 10.10 -6.00 -28.71
N MET A 491 10.90 -5.66 -29.72
CA MET A 491 10.61 -4.51 -30.61
C MET A 491 9.56 -4.79 -31.68
N LYS A 492 9.43 -6.05 -32.11
CA LYS A 492 8.45 -6.49 -33.09
C LYS A 492 7.88 -7.85 -32.71
N PRO A 493 6.65 -8.16 -33.11
CA PRO A 493 6.11 -9.49 -32.90
C PRO A 493 6.92 -10.58 -33.62
N SER A 494 6.89 -11.80 -33.08
CA SER A 494 7.70 -12.92 -33.58
C SER A 494 7.22 -13.50 -34.91
N TYR A 495 6.03 -13.13 -35.39
CA TYR A 495 5.46 -13.53 -36.66
C TYR A 495 4.46 -12.45 -37.13
N ILE A 496 4.22 -12.32 -38.44
CA ILE A 496 3.16 -11.46 -38.98
C ILE A 496 2.02 -12.39 -39.40
N PRO A 497 0.78 -12.22 -38.90
CA PRO A 497 -0.32 -13.13 -39.23
C PRO A 497 -0.53 -13.17 -40.74
N VAL A 498 -0.92 -14.32 -41.29
CA VAL A 498 -1.26 -14.41 -42.72
C VAL A 498 -2.38 -13.40 -43.00
N PRO A 499 -2.17 -12.45 -43.93
CA PRO A 499 -3.21 -11.49 -44.31
C PRO A 499 -4.45 -12.23 -44.79
N ASP A 500 -5.64 -11.70 -44.48
CA ASP A 500 -6.88 -12.24 -45.04
C ASP A 500 -6.85 -12.03 -46.57
N SER A 501 -6.61 -13.11 -47.32
CA SER A 501 -6.43 -13.14 -48.79
C SER A 501 -7.54 -12.48 -49.60
N ARG A 502 -8.67 -12.14 -48.97
CA ARG A 502 -9.80 -11.45 -49.63
C ARG A 502 -9.72 -9.92 -49.59
N HIS A 503 -8.86 -9.29 -48.80
CA HIS A 503 -9.08 -7.87 -48.44
C HIS A 503 -7.95 -6.84 -48.68
N ASP A 504 -6.79 -7.22 -49.20
CA ASP A 504 -5.69 -6.27 -49.45
C ASP A 504 -5.89 -5.32 -50.66
N LYS A 505 -7.00 -5.45 -51.40
CA LYS A 505 -7.21 -4.65 -52.64
C LYS A 505 -7.99 -3.34 -52.47
N ASN A 506 -8.59 -3.05 -51.30
CA ASN A 506 -9.46 -1.88 -51.13
C ASN A 506 -9.21 -1.01 -49.87
N THR A 507 -8.19 -1.31 -49.05
CA THR A 507 -7.85 -0.52 -47.85
C THR A 507 -7.15 0.80 -48.15
N SER A 508 -6.79 1.08 -49.41
CA SER A 508 -6.04 2.27 -49.83
C SER A 508 -6.83 3.59 -49.82
N ASN A 509 -8.15 3.56 -49.58
CA ASN A 509 -9.02 4.75 -49.64
C ASN A 509 -9.73 5.12 -48.32
N ARG A 510 -9.46 4.45 -47.19
CA ARG A 510 -10.10 4.80 -45.91
C ARG A 510 -9.34 5.93 -45.22
N SER A 511 -10.07 6.96 -44.81
CA SER A 511 -9.54 8.07 -44.01
C SER A 511 -9.26 7.59 -42.59
N ILE A 512 -8.01 7.18 -42.37
CA ILE A 512 -7.51 6.80 -41.05
C ILE A 512 -7.40 8.08 -40.20
N PRO A 513 -8.16 8.20 -39.10
CA PRO A 513 -8.06 9.37 -38.28
C PRO A 513 -6.69 9.37 -37.59
N LEU A 514 -6.04 10.54 -37.59
CA LEU A 514 -4.72 10.72 -37.00
C LEU A 514 -4.88 11.29 -35.60
N GLN A 515 -3.88 11.08 -34.76
CA GLN A 515 -3.82 11.80 -33.50
C GLN A 515 -3.37 13.24 -33.76
N ILE A 516 -4.07 14.20 -33.18
CA ILE A 516 -3.90 15.64 -33.48
C ILE A 516 -2.43 16.08 -33.33
N TRP A 517 -1.74 15.57 -32.31
CA TRP A 517 -0.34 15.90 -32.01
C TRP A 517 0.64 15.60 -33.15
N ARG A 518 0.31 14.66 -34.04
CA ARG A 518 1.15 14.31 -35.21
C ARG A 518 1.29 15.46 -36.20
N ARG A 519 0.35 16.41 -36.21
CA ARG A 519 0.44 17.64 -37.00
C ARG A 519 1.53 18.59 -36.47
N SER A 520 1.89 18.44 -35.20
CA SER A 520 2.85 19.30 -34.51
C SER A 520 4.25 18.68 -34.43
N GLY A 521 4.41 17.41 -34.80
CA GLY A 521 5.71 16.76 -34.94
C GLY A 521 5.70 15.25 -34.73
N SER A 522 6.89 14.68 -34.60
CA SER A 522 7.13 13.26 -34.32
C SER A 522 8.20 13.06 -33.24
N CYS A 523 8.14 11.90 -32.57
CA CYS A 523 9.15 11.47 -31.61
C CYS A 523 10.39 10.88 -32.31
N PRO A 524 11.61 11.13 -31.79
CA PRO A 524 12.85 10.54 -32.32
C PRO A 524 12.86 9.01 -32.23
N THR A 525 13.68 8.37 -33.07
CA THR A 525 13.96 6.93 -32.99
C THR A 525 14.47 6.54 -31.60
N GLY A 526 14.03 5.40 -31.07
CA GLY A 526 14.40 4.92 -29.73
C GLY A 526 13.57 5.53 -28.59
N THR A 527 12.57 6.38 -28.90
CA THR A 527 11.65 6.95 -27.92
C THR A 527 10.21 6.56 -28.20
N ILE A 528 9.35 6.65 -27.18
CA ILE A 528 7.91 6.42 -27.25
C ILE A 528 7.14 7.67 -26.80
N PRO A 529 6.02 8.05 -27.44
CA PRO A 529 5.20 9.18 -27.03
C PRO A 529 4.30 8.81 -25.85
N ILE A 530 4.38 9.59 -24.78
CA ILE A 530 3.51 9.50 -23.60
C ILE A 530 2.77 10.84 -23.46
N ARG A 531 1.43 10.81 -23.39
CA ARG A 531 0.65 12.01 -23.09
C ARG A 531 0.90 12.42 -21.64
N ARG A 532 1.37 13.63 -21.43
CA ARG A 532 1.58 14.22 -20.11
C ARG A 532 0.21 14.55 -19.47
N PRO A 533 -0.10 14.02 -18.27
CA PRO A 533 -1.25 14.47 -17.50
C PRO A 533 -1.12 15.95 -17.14
N ARG A 534 -2.23 16.69 -17.04
CA ARG A 534 -2.23 18.06 -16.51
C ARG A 534 -2.52 18.07 -15.02
N THR A 535 -2.10 19.13 -14.32
CA THR A 535 -2.52 19.41 -12.93
C THR A 535 -4.03 19.31 -12.78
N GLN A 536 -4.79 19.89 -13.71
CA GLN A 536 -6.25 19.85 -13.69
C GLN A 536 -6.79 18.42 -13.88
N ASP A 537 -6.07 17.53 -14.58
CA ASP A 537 -6.46 16.13 -14.76
C ASP A 537 -6.40 15.35 -13.45
N LEU A 538 -5.39 15.64 -12.63
CA LEU A 538 -5.23 15.05 -11.31
C LEU A 538 -6.20 15.64 -10.29
N LEU A 539 -6.52 16.95 -10.39
CA LEU A 539 -7.47 17.63 -9.51
C LEU A 539 -8.92 17.10 -9.60
N ARG A 540 -9.29 16.48 -10.73
CA ARG A 540 -10.63 15.90 -10.95
C ARG A 540 -10.73 14.43 -10.50
N ALA A 541 -9.63 13.81 -10.11
CA ALA A 541 -9.63 12.44 -9.62
C ALA A 541 -10.30 12.39 -8.25
N ASP A 542 -11.22 11.43 -8.04
CA ASP A 542 -11.81 11.20 -6.71
C ASP A 542 -10.76 10.67 -5.72
N ASP A 543 -9.80 9.92 -6.26
CA ASP A 543 -8.69 9.34 -5.53
C ASP A 543 -7.42 9.47 -6.38
N LEU A 544 -6.51 10.32 -5.90
CA LEU A 544 -5.24 10.62 -6.51
C LEU A 544 -4.31 9.38 -6.58
N GLU A 545 -4.41 8.45 -5.63
CA GLU A 545 -3.66 7.18 -5.63
C GLU A 545 -4.12 6.23 -6.73
N ARG A 546 -5.40 6.34 -7.11
CA ARG A 546 -6.04 5.49 -8.11
C ARG A 546 -6.17 6.17 -9.47
N PHE A 547 -5.65 7.37 -9.64
CA PHE A 547 -5.64 8.04 -10.94
C PHE A 547 -4.95 7.14 -11.99
N GLY A 548 -5.68 6.83 -13.06
CA GLY A 548 -5.25 5.90 -14.10
C GLY A 548 -5.74 4.45 -13.91
N ARG A 549 -6.56 4.16 -12.90
CA ARG A 549 -7.15 2.82 -12.66
C ARG A 549 -8.68 2.88 -12.73
N LYS A 550 -9.35 1.77 -13.09
CA LYS A 550 -10.79 1.62 -12.88
C LYS A 550 -11.07 1.38 -11.39
N ASN A 551 -12.25 1.78 -10.91
CA ASN A 551 -12.70 1.45 -9.55
C ASN A 551 -12.87 -0.07 -9.40
N PRO A 552 -12.51 -0.65 -8.24
CA PRO A 552 -12.62 -2.08 -8.00
C PRO A 552 -14.10 -2.39 -7.85
N GLN A 553 -14.55 -3.40 -8.57
CA GLN A 553 -15.96 -3.70 -8.67
C GLN A 553 -16.39 -4.46 -7.41
N PHE A 554 -16.92 -3.74 -6.42
CA PHE A 554 -17.54 -4.34 -5.23
C PHE A 554 -18.92 -4.89 -5.60
N VAL A 555 -19.03 -6.21 -5.71
CA VAL A 555 -20.33 -6.88 -5.53
C VAL A 555 -20.54 -7.02 -4.02
N ASN A 556 -21.51 -6.27 -3.49
CA ASN A 556 -21.89 -6.36 -2.08
C ASN A 556 -22.44 -7.78 -1.83
N SER A 557 -21.73 -8.60 -1.06
CA SER A 557 -22.11 -10.00 -0.78
C SER A 557 -23.24 -10.15 0.24
N SER A 558 -23.94 -9.07 0.59
CA SER A 558 -25.06 -9.06 1.53
C SER A 558 -26.43 -9.19 0.87
N ASP A 559 -26.52 -9.14 -0.45
CA ASP A 559 -27.77 -9.34 -1.19
C ASP A 559 -27.62 -10.54 -2.13
N ASN A 560 -27.93 -11.73 -1.63
CA ASN A 560 -27.98 -12.99 -2.42
C ASN A 560 -29.16 -13.01 -3.42
N ARG A 561 -29.57 -11.84 -3.92
CA ARG A 561 -30.55 -11.68 -5.00
C ARG A 561 -29.91 -10.87 -6.13
N LEU A 562 -29.09 -11.57 -6.91
CA LEU A 562 -29.00 -11.28 -8.34
C LEU A 562 -30.40 -11.49 -8.94
N VAL A 563 -31.19 -10.43 -9.03
CA VAL A 563 -32.40 -10.42 -9.86
C VAL A 563 -31.94 -10.42 -11.30
N LEU A 564 -31.73 -11.61 -11.84
CA LEU A 564 -31.71 -11.83 -13.28
C LEU A 564 -33.16 -11.62 -13.75
N GLY A 565 -33.39 -10.55 -14.52
CA GLY A 565 -34.49 -10.57 -15.46
C GLY A 565 -34.28 -11.78 -16.37
N ASP A 566 -35.31 -12.60 -16.51
CA ASP A 566 -35.35 -13.94 -17.10
C ASP A 566 -35.01 -13.96 -18.62
N ARG A 567 -33.81 -13.49 -19.01
CA ARG A 567 -33.45 -13.27 -20.41
C ARG A 567 -32.40 -14.25 -20.90
N THR A 568 -32.81 -14.92 -21.96
CA THR A 568 -32.13 -16.00 -22.64
C THR A 568 -31.28 -15.45 -23.78
N LEU A 569 -29.99 -15.78 -23.84
CA LEU A 569 -29.14 -15.45 -24.99
C LEU A 569 -29.41 -16.49 -26.08
N VAL A 570 -29.97 -16.04 -27.20
CA VAL A 570 -30.23 -16.91 -28.36
C VAL A 570 -29.02 -16.83 -29.29
N ILE A 571 -28.29 -17.93 -29.40
CA ILE A 571 -27.14 -18.06 -30.31
C ILE A 571 -27.54 -19.07 -31.39
N ASN A 572 -27.74 -18.61 -32.62
CA ASN A 572 -28.05 -19.44 -33.80
C ASN A 572 -29.17 -20.49 -33.58
N GLY A 573 -30.31 -20.08 -33.01
CA GLY A 573 -31.47 -20.97 -32.80
C GLY A 573 -31.32 -21.97 -31.64
N GLY A 574 -30.18 -21.96 -30.95
CA GLY A 574 -29.97 -22.59 -29.65
C GLY A 574 -30.25 -21.61 -28.51
N THR A 575 -31.11 -22.03 -27.60
CA THR A 575 -31.51 -21.28 -26.41
C THR A 575 -30.49 -21.52 -25.29
N VAL A 576 -29.62 -20.54 -24.97
CA VAL A 576 -28.76 -20.62 -23.78
C VAL A 576 -29.46 -19.92 -22.61
N SER A 577 -30.16 -20.70 -21.79
CA SER A 577 -30.77 -20.23 -20.54
C SER A 577 -29.71 -19.92 -19.50
N LEU A 578 -29.55 -18.64 -19.15
CA LEU A 578 -28.68 -18.18 -18.07
C LEU A 578 -29.33 -18.39 -16.68
N GLY A 579 -29.88 -19.58 -16.43
CA GLY A 579 -30.50 -19.94 -15.15
C GLY A 579 -29.48 -20.20 -14.03
N PRO A 580 -29.93 -20.30 -12.75
CA PRO A 580 -29.06 -20.57 -11.63
C PRO A 580 -28.81 -22.09 -11.53
N GLN A 581 -27.71 -22.58 -12.10
CA GLN A 581 -27.16 -23.89 -11.73
C GLN A 581 -25.63 -23.85 -11.66
N GLU A 582 -25.12 -24.35 -10.53
CA GLU A 582 -23.74 -24.19 -10.04
C GLU A 582 -22.68 -25.05 -10.74
N ASN A 583 -22.98 -25.79 -11.81
CA ASN A 583 -22.04 -26.79 -12.36
C ASN A 583 -21.96 -26.80 -13.89
N ARG A 584 -21.55 -25.68 -14.52
CA ARG A 584 -21.05 -25.68 -15.92
C ARG A 584 -19.77 -24.87 -16.10
N SER A 585 -19.06 -25.22 -17.18
CA SER A 585 -17.70 -24.83 -17.58
C SER A 585 -17.45 -23.31 -17.72
N SER A 586 -16.15 -22.95 -17.68
CA SER A 586 -15.55 -21.60 -17.61
C SER A 586 -16.13 -20.43 -18.45
N PRO A 587 -16.78 -20.61 -19.63
CA PRO A 587 -17.30 -19.46 -20.41
C PRO A 587 -18.51 -18.74 -19.78
N ASP A 588 -19.34 -19.44 -19.00
CA ASP A 588 -20.62 -18.89 -18.47
C ASP A 588 -20.43 -17.91 -17.30
N LYS A 589 -19.27 -17.93 -16.62
CA LYS A 589 -18.99 -17.06 -15.45
C LYS A 589 -18.56 -15.64 -15.83
N ALA A 590 -17.98 -15.45 -17.02
CA ALA A 590 -17.51 -14.15 -17.50
C ALA A 590 -18.63 -13.28 -18.11
N LEU A 591 -19.73 -13.91 -18.57
CA LEU A 591 -20.89 -13.24 -19.17
C LEU A 591 -21.81 -12.52 -18.16
N ARG A 592 -21.62 -12.71 -16.85
CA ARG A 592 -22.53 -12.28 -15.78
C ARG A 592 -22.13 -11.00 -15.04
N MET A 593 -21.42 -10.09 -15.69
CA MET A 593 -20.91 -8.87 -15.06
C MET A 593 -21.79 -7.65 -15.37
N THR A 594 -22.99 -7.59 -14.79
CA THR A 594 -23.78 -6.35 -14.77
C THR A 594 -23.36 -5.50 -13.57
N PHE A 595 -22.64 -4.41 -13.79
CA PHE A 595 -22.28 -3.46 -12.72
C PHE A 595 -23.36 -2.40 -12.58
N ASN A 596 -23.74 -2.05 -11.35
CA ASN A 596 -24.85 -1.13 -11.08
C ASN A 596 -24.75 0.22 -11.82
N GLU A 597 -23.53 0.71 -12.08
CA GLU A 597 -23.27 2.01 -12.71
C GLU A 597 -22.77 1.92 -14.17
N ILE A 598 -22.74 0.73 -14.77
CA ILE A 598 -22.28 0.51 -16.15
C ILE A 598 -23.40 -0.11 -16.99
N GLN A 599 -23.54 0.38 -18.23
CA GLN A 599 -24.36 -0.23 -19.28
C GLN A 599 -23.54 -0.50 -20.53
N SER A 600 -23.78 -1.65 -21.14
CA SER A 600 -23.06 -2.17 -22.30
C SER A 600 -24.03 -2.45 -23.43
N ALA A 601 -23.57 -2.27 -24.67
CA ALA A 601 -24.22 -2.74 -25.89
C ALA A 601 -23.14 -3.37 -26.79
N ILE A 602 -23.10 -4.70 -26.82
CA ILE A 602 -21.94 -5.47 -27.28
C ILE A 602 -22.32 -6.68 -28.14
N MET A 603 -21.34 -7.16 -28.90
CA MET A 603 -21.30 -8.49 -29.49
C MET A 603 -20.29 -9.35 -28.74
N VAL A 604 -20.64 -10.61 -28.53
CA VAL A 604 -19.86 -11.56 -27.72
C VAL A 604 -19.54 -12.80 -28.55
N ALA A 605 -18.29 -13.26 -28.50
CA ALA A 605 -17.84 -14.54 -29.02
C ALA A 605 -17.22 -15.40 -27.90
N THR A 606 -17.57 -16.69 -27.87
CA THR A 606 -17.07 -17.66 -26.89
C THR A 606 -16.43 -18.86 -27.59
N ALA A 607 -15.30 -19.34 -27.05
CA ALA A 607 -14.63 -20.56 -27.50
C ALA A 607 -13.72 -21.10 -26.37
N PHE A 608 -13.05 -22.23 -26.61
CA PHE A 608 -12.13 -22.79 -25.62
C PHE A 608 -10.96 -21.83 -25.32
N HIS A 609 -10.31 -21.23 -26.32
CA HIS A 609 -9.32 -20.14 -26.16
C HIS A 609 -9.12 -19.39 -27.49
N PHE A 610 -9.30 -18.07 -27.50
CA PHE A 610 -8.90 -17.16 -28.57
C PHE A 610 -7.49 -16.64 -28.33
N VAL A 611 -6.68 -16.53 -29.38
CA VAL A 611 -5.34 -15.92 -29.33
C VAL A 611 -5.31 -14.57 -30.03
N GLY A 612 -6.46 -14.05 -30.44
CA GLY A 612 -6.56 -12.71 -30.98
C GLY A 612 -7.98 -12.29 -31.34
N ALA A 613 -8.17 -10.99 -31.43
CA ALA A 613 -9.40 -10.32 -31.85
C ALA A 613 -9.05 -9.04 -32.60
N LYS A 614 -9.83 -8.70 -33.63
CA LYS A 614 -9.74 -7.40 -34.30
C LYS A 614 -11.09 -6.88 -34.76
N ALA A 615 -11.17 -5.56 -34.91
CA ALA A 615 -12.29 -4.87 -35.54
C ALA A 615 -11.85 -3.48 -36.02
N SER A 616 -12.55 -2.94 -37.01
CA SER A 616 -12.51 -1.52 -37.37
C SER A 616 -13.61 -0.79 -36.59
N LEU A 617 -13.20 -0.01 -35.60
CA LEU A 617 -14.12 0.74 -34.73
C LEU A 617 -14.41 2.10 -35.35
N ASN A 618 -15.66 2.43 -35.61
CA ASN A 618 -15.99 3.78 -36.05
C ASN A 618 -15.86 4.78 -34.90
N VAL A 619 -15.30 5.95 -35.18
CA VAL A 619 -14.92 6.92 -34.15
C VAL A 619 -15.96 8.01 -34.06
N TRP A 620 -16.50 8.26 -32.87
CA TRP A 620 -17.49 9.31 -32.60
C TRP A 620 -17.05 10.22 -31.47
N ASN A 621 -17.60 11.43 -31.43
CA ASN A 621 -17.57 12.29 -30.26
C ASN A 621 -18.98 12.45 -29.65
N PRO A 622 -19.48 11.44 -28.91
CA PRO A 622 -20.81 11.46 -28.32
C PRO A 622 -21.01 12.55 -27.27
N ARG A 623 -22.28 12.92 -27.09
CA ARG A 623 -22.72 13.79 -26.00
C ARG A 623 -22.69 13.03 -24.67
N LEU A 624 -22.20 13.68 -23.62
CA LEU A 624 -22.30 13.19 -22.25
C LEU A 624 -23.38 13.96 -21.48
N GLY A 625 -24.03 13.28 -20.55
CA GLY A 625 -25.05 13.83 -19.66
C GLY A 625 -24.47 14.62 -18.51
N ALA A 626 -23.32 14.19 -17.98
CA ALA A 626 -22.55 14.90 -16.96
C ALA A 626 -21.03 14.73 -17.15
N LEU A 627 -20.23 15.54 -16.43
CA LEU A 627 -18.76 15.56 -16.56
C LEU A 627 -18.06 14.37 -15.89
N ASP A 628 -18.75 13.68 -14.98
CA ASP A 628 -18.30 12.49 -14.27
C ASP A 628 -18.71 11.18 -14.97
N GLU A 629 -19.44 11.27 -16.07
CA GLU A 629 -19.86 10.15 -16.92
C GLU A 629 -18.83 9.90 -18.05
N TYR A 630 -18.77 8.68 -18.57
CA TYR A 630 -17.95 8.36 -19.74
C TYR A 630 -18.63 7.38 -20.68
N THR A 631 -18.15 7.36 -21.93
CA THR A 631 -18.54 6.35 -22.92
C THR A 631 -17.34 5.85 -23.72
N THR A 632 -17.41 4.61 -24.17
CA THR A 632 -16.36 3.96 -24.95
C THR A 632 -16.91 3.20 -26.15
N SER A 633 -16.04 2.94 -27.13
CA SER A 633 -16.16 1.84 -28.07
C SER A 633 -14.83 1.09 -28.13
N GLN A 634 -14.86 -0.22 -27.93
CA GLN A 634 -13.64 -0.99 -27.70
C GLN A 634 -13.79 -2.48 -28.00
N ILE A 635 -12.65 -3.17 -27.95
CA ILE A 635 -12.51 -4.62 -27.98
C ILE A 635 -12.07 -5.08 -26.60
N TRP A 636 -12.69 -6.14 -26.07
CA TRP A 636 -12.30 -6.79 -24.82
C TRP A 636 -11.84 -8.22 -25.06
N LEU A 637 -10.74 -8.60 -24.42
CA LEU A 637 -10.33 -9.99 -24.26
C LEU A 637 -10.39 -10.32 -22.77
N LEU A 638 -11.24 -11.28 -22.41
CA LEU A 638 -11.65 -11.51 -21.03
C LEU A 638 -11.43 -12.97 -20.62
N GLY A 639 -11.10 -13.17 -19.34
CA GLY A 639 -11.11 -14.48 -18.69
C GLY A 639 -11.31 -14.35 -17.18
N GLY A 640 -11.88 -15.38 -16.54
CA GLY A 640 -12.17 -15.37 -15.09
C GLY A 640 -13.57 -14.86 -14.74
N GLY A 641 -13.86 -14.85 -13.44
CA GLY A 641 -15.10 -14.35 -12.85
C GLY A 641 -14.91 -12.98 -12.17
N PRO A 642 -15.93 -12.47 -11.46
CA PRO A 642 -15.90 -11.12 -10.88
C PRO A 642 -14.74 -10.87 -9.90
N ASN A 643 -14.20 -11.94 -9.30
CA ASN A 643 -13.17 -11.83 -8.27
C ASN A 643 -11.73 -11.98 -8.77
N ASP A 644 -11.56 -12.52 -9.98
CA ASP A 644 -10.28 -12.88 -10.60
C ASP A 644 -10.26 -12.54 -12.11
N LEU A 645 -11.03 -11.52 -12.50
CA LEU A 645 -11.15 -11.06 -13.87
C LEU A 645 -9.80 -10.61 -14.44
N GLU A 646 -9.38 -11.25 -15.52
CA GLU A 646 -8.31 -10.80 -16.39
C GLU A 646 -8.94 -10.15 -17.63
N SER A 647 -8.52 -8.92 -17.94
CA SER A 647 -9.06 -8.14 -19.05
C SER A 647 -7.93 -7.40 -19.78
N ILE A 648 -7.98 -7.40 -21.12
CA ILE A 648 -7.24 -6.48 -21.99
C ILE A 648 -8.28 -5.76 -22.85
N GLU A 649 -8.18 -4.44 -22.92
CA GLU A 649 -9.13 -3.60 -23.62
C GLU A 649 -8.41 -2.55 -24.46
N ALA A 650 -8.92 -2.29 -25.67
CA ALA A 650 -8.42 -1.19 -26.50
C ALA A 650 -9.52 -0.64 -27.41
N GLY A 651 -9.50 0.68 -27.60
CA GLY A 651 -10.50 1.38 -28.40
C GLY A 651 -10.42 2.88 -28.23
N TRP A 652 -11.56 3.56 -28.33
CA TRP A 652 -11.68 4.99 -28.07
C TRP A 652 -12.69 5.29 -26.97
N MET A 653 -12.48 6.40 -26.27
CA MET A 653 -13.37 6.86 -25.20
C MET A 653 -13.54 8.39 -25.19
N VAL A 654 -14.63 8.86 -24.58
CA VAL A 654 -14.82 10.24 -24.16
C VAL A 654 -15.02 10.24 -22.64
N ASN A 655 -14.11 10.89 -21.91
CA ASN A 655 -14.12 10.92 -20.44
C ASN A 655 -13.57 12.25 -19.91
N PRO A 656 -14.45 13.25 -19.66
CA PRO A 656 -14.07 14.58 -19.20
C PRO A 656 -13.49 14.58 -17.79
N LYS A 657 -13.96 13.69 -16.92
CA LYS A 657 -13.36 13.51 -15.59
C LYS A 657 -11.88 13.20 -15.71
N PHE A 658 -11.54 12.25 -16.57
CA PHE A 658 -10.18 11.75 -16.75
C PHE A 658 -9.29 12.68 -17.57
N TYR A 659 -9.78 13.24 -18.68
CA TYR A 659 -8.97 14.02 -19.62
C TYR A 659 -9.19 15.54 -19.55
N GLY A 660 -10.32 16.00 -19.02
CA GLY A 660 -10.62 17.43 -18.83
C GLY A 660 -11.24 18.11 -20.04
N ASP A 661 -11.59 17.31 -21.03
CA ASP A 661 -12.26 17.72 -22.25
C ASP A 661 -13.19 16.61 -22.72
N THR A 662 -14.03 16.95 -23.69
CA THR A 662 -14.93 16.04 -24.35
C THR A 662 -14.35 15.60 -25.69
N GLN A 663 -13.02 15.47 -25.82
CA GLN A 663 -12.44 14.95 -27.07
C GLN A 663 -12.40 13.42 -27.04
N THR A 664 -12.65 12.81 -28.18
CA THR A 664 -12.49 11.37 -28.38
C THR A 664 -11.02 10.99 -28.37
N ARG A 665 -10.64 10.06 -27.50
CA ARG A 665 -9.24 9.69 -27.24
C ARG A 665 -9.04 8.19 -27.40
N PHE A 666 -7.95 7.81 -28.06
CA PHE A 666 -7.55 6.39 -28.18
C PHE A 666 -7.00 5.92 -26.84
N PHE A 667 -7.41 4.76 -26.34
CA PHE A 667 -6.93 4.23 -25.07
C PHE A 667 -6.68 2.73 -25.13
N ALA A 668 -5.91 2.26 -24.16
CA ALA A 668 -5.80 0.85 -23.84
C ALA A 668 -5.90 0.66 -22.32
N TYR A 669 -6.41 -0.49 -21.89
CA TYR A 669 -6.56 -0.86 -20.49
C TYR A 669 -6.20 -2.32 -20.28
N TRP A 670 -5.73 -2.67 -19.08
CA TRP A 670 -5.59 -4.07 -18.68
C TRP A 670 -5.76 -4.24 -17.17
N THR A 671 -6.20 -5.43 -16.75
CA THR A 671 -6.15 -5.89 -15.36
C THR A 671 -5.96 -7.41 -15.30
N SER A 672 -5.41 -7.91 -14.19
CA SER A 672 -5.25 -9.34 -13.89
C SER A 672 -6.04 -9.79 -12.65
N ASP A 673 -6.80 -8.88 -12.03
CA ASP A 673 -7.47 -9.11 -10.75
C ASP A 673 -8.76 -8.29 -10.56
N GLY A 674 -9.46 -7.96 -11.65
CA GLY A 674 -10.70 -7.18 -11.58
C GLY A 674 -10.50 -5.75 -11.05
N SER A 675 -9.35 -5.15 -11.34
CA SER A 675 -8.97 -3.79 -10.93
C SER A 675 -8.84 -3.57 -9.41
N LYS A 676 -8.64 -4.66 -8.66
CA LYS A 676 -8.46 -4.62 -7.19
C LYS A 676 -7.11 -4.00 -6.82
N THR A 677 -6.02 -4.60 -7.29
CA THR A 677 -4.64 -4.17 -7.06
C THR A 677 -3.89 -3.90 -8.36
N THR A 678 -4.30 -4.52 -9.47
CA THR A 678 -3.83 -4.21 -10.84
C THR A 678 -4.87 -3.36 -11.57
N GLY A 679 -4.70 -3.08 -12.88
CA GLY A 679 -5.58 -2.15 -13.58
C GLY A 679 -4.83 -0.91 -14.02
N CYS A 680 -4.71 -0.65 -15.32
CA CYS A 680 -4.07 0.57 -15.79
C CYS A 680 -4.57 1.06 -17.14
N PHE A 681 -4.99 2.32 -17.19
CA PHE A 681 -5.22 3.06 -18.44
C PHE A 681 -3.90 3.58 -19.00
N ASN A 682 -3.68 3.32 -20.30
CA ASN A 682 -2.56 3.85 -21.07
C ASN A 682 -1.21 3.52 -20.40
N LEU A 683 -0.34 4.53 -20.22
CA LEU A 683 0.96 4.43 -19.54
C LEU A 683 0.99 5.23 -18.24
N LEU A 684 -0.16 5.47 -17.60
CA LEU A 684 -0.24 6.23 -16.34
C LEU A 684 0.25 5.43 -15.11
N CYS A 685 0.38 4.12 -15.30
CA CYS A 685 0.86 3.12 -14.36
C CYS A 685 1.56 2.01 -15.17
N SER A 686 2.23 1.09 -14.48
CA SER A 686 3.08 0.09 -15.11
C SER A 686 2.29 -1.11 -15.67
N GLY A 687 2.82 -1.77 -16.72
CA GLY A 687 2.23 -2.97 -17.32
C GLY A 687 2.27 -3.05 -18.86
N PHE A 688 1.84 -2.01 -19.58
CA PHE A 688 1.86 -2.01 -21.05
C PHE A 688 3.21 -1.54 -21.59
N VAL A 689 3.94 -2.41 -22.30
CA VAL A 689 5.23 -2.07 -22.91
C VAL A 689 5.00 -1.49 -24.30
N GLN A 690 5.11 -0.17 -24.43
CA GLN A 690 5.00 0.52 -25.72
C GLN A 690 6.34 0.46 -26.47
N THR A 691 6.28 0.28 -27.79
CA THR A 691 7.46 0.16 -28.65
C THR A 691 7.44 1.12 -29.84
N SER A 692 6.25 1.60 -30.24
CA SER A 692 6.10 2.47 -31.40
C SER A 692 6.11 3.96 -31.05
N PRO A 693 6.83 4.79 -31.83
CA PRO A 693 6.79 6.25 -31.71
C PRO A 693 5.56 6.89 -32.41
N ALA A 694 4.69 6.09 -33.03
CA ALA A 694 3.64 6.59 -33.93
C ALA A 694 2.32 6.94 -33.22
N VAL A 695 2.02 6.29 -32.09
CA VAL A 695 0.74 6.40 -31.39
C VAL A 695 0.99 6.71 -29.92
N ALA A 696 0.40 7.79 -29.42
CA ALA A 696 0.41 8.17 -28.01
C ALA A 696 -0.92 7.72 -27.37
N LEU A 697 -0.90 6.71 -26.49
CA LEU A 697 -2.12 6.31 -25.78
C LEU A 697 -2.66 7.49 -24.93
N GLY A 698 -3.96 7.72 -24.99
CA GLY A 698 -4.68 8.84 -24.35
C GLY A 698 -4.74 10.13 -25.18
N ALA A 699 -4.08 10.21 -26.35
CA ALA A 699 -4.13 11.42 -27.19
C ALA A 699 -5.41 11.48 -28.06
N ALA A 700 -5.85 12.71 -28.35
CA ALA A 700 -7.08 12.98 -29.09
C ALA A 700 -7.01 12.51 -30.55
N ILE A 701 -8.12 11.95 -31.03
CA ILE A 701 -8.32 11.45 -32.39
C ILE A 701 -9.06 12.53 -33.20
N ASN A 702 -8.58 12.84 -34.40
CA ASN A 702 -9.24 13.74 -35.34
C ASN A 702 -8.92 13.36 -36.80
N PRO A 703 -9.92 13.36 -37.69
CA PRO A 703 -11.34 13.68 -37.49
C PRO A 703 -12.16 12.55 -36.82
N VAL A 704 -13.39 12.89 -36.42
CA VAL A 704 -14.40 11.95 -35.90
C VAL A 704 -15.60 11.91 -36.84
N SER A 705 -16.38 10.84 -36.77
CA SER A 705 -17.55 10.62 -37.61
C SER A 705 -18.67 11.60 -37.29
N SER A 706 -19.54 11.85 -38.27
CA SER A 706 -20.69 12.74 -38.15
C SER A 706 -21.96 12.05 -38.64
N LYS A 707 -23.11 12.41 -38.07
CA LYS A 707 -24.39 11.75 -38.38
C LYS A 707 -24.74 11.98 -39.86
N PHE A 708 -24.87 10.89 -40.60
CA PHE A 708 -25.08 10.85 -42.06
C PHE A 708 -24.04 11.63 -42.89
N GLY A 709 -22.88 11.90 -42.31
CA GLY A 709 -21.75 12.57 -42.96
C GLY A 709 -20.53 11.66 -43.05
N PRO A 710 -19.32 12.23 -43.20
CA PRO A 710 -18.07 11.47 -43.23
C PRO A 710 -17.93 10.53 -42.03
N GLN A 711 -17.51 9.29 -42.30
CA GLN A 711 -17.26 8.25 -41.31
C GLN A 711 -15.77 7.95 -41.25
N TYR A 712 -15.26 7.77 -40.04
CA TYR A 712 -13.84 7.49 -39.78
C TYR A 712 -13.73 6.26 -38.89
N GLU A 713 -12.80 5.36 -39.23
CA GLU A 713 -12.60 4.09 -38.54
C GLU A 713 -11.15 3.95 -38.06
N ILE A 714 -10.98 3.27 -36.93
CA ILE A 714 -9.66 2.82 -36.45
C ILE A 714 -9.67 1.30 -36.41
N PRO A 715 -8.92 0.63 -37.31
CA PRO A 715 -8.62 -0.79 -37.19
C PRO A 715 -7.79 -1.04 -35.94
N VAL A 716 -8.30 -1.85 -35.01
CA VAL A 716 -7.64 -2.27 -33.78
C VAL A 716 -7.55 -3.80 -33.77
N SER A 717 -6.37 -4.32 -33.48
CA SER A 717 -6.12 -5.75 -33.32
C SER A 717 -5.37 -6.00 -32.01
N ILE A 718 -5.82 -6.99 -31.24
CA ILE A 718 -5.11 -7.51 -30.06
C ILE A 718 -4.85 -8.99 -30.32
N TYR A 719 -3.60 -9.45 -30.30
CA TYR A 719 -3.27 -10.84 -30.65
C TYR A 719 -1.98 -11.37 -29.98
N MET A 720 -1.82 -12.69 -29.91
CA MET A 720 -0.61 -13.40 -29.47
C MET A 720 0.00 -14.25 -30.60
N PHE A 721 1.27 -14.66 -30.44
CA PHE A 721 1.96 -15.56 -31.36
C PHE A 721 2.58 -16.79 -30.67
N SER A 722 2.69 -17.90 -31.41
CA SER A 722 3.51 -19.08 -31.08
C SER A 722 4.44 -19.43 -32.24
N THR A 723 5.72 -19.72 -31.95
CA THR A 723 6.76 -20.05 -32.94
C THR A 723 6.78 -21.52 -33.36
N GLU A 724 5.76 -22.33 -33.02
CA GLU A 724 5.80 -23.79 -33.29
C GLU A 724 5.51 -24.19 -34.74
N ILE A 725 5.21 -23.26 -35.65
CA ILE A 725 4.84 -23.59 -37.06
C ILE A 725 5.75 -22.91 -38.11
N ALA A 726 6.77 -22.13 -37.71
CA ALA A 726 7.69 -21.54 -38.69
C ALA A 726 8.82 -22.52 -39.04
N LEU A 727 8.81 -23.06 -40.26
CA LEU A 727 10.05 -23.59 -40.87
C LEU A 727 11.06 -22.42 -40.96
N PRO A 728 12.32 -22.62 -40.54
CA PRO A 728 13.29 -21.53 -40.46
C PRO A 728 13.61 -20.99 -41.86
N ASP A 729 13.39 -19.70 -42.07
CA ASP A 729 13.95 -18.93 -43.19
C ASP A 729 15.42 -18.61 -42.87
N PRO A 730 16.39 -19.07 -43.68
CA PRO A 730 17.82 -18.92 -43.39
C PRO A 730 18.39 -17.50 -43.58
N PHE A 731 17.60 -16.49 -43.99
CA PHE A 731 18.11 -15.14 -44.31
C PHE A 731 17.64 -13.98 -43.40
N VAL A 732 16.98 -14.25 -42.26
CA VAL A 732 16.53 -13.17 -41.35
C VAL A 732 17.47 -13.05 -40.12
N PRO A 733 17.98 -11.85 -39.76
CA PRO A 733 19.01 -11.69 -38.72
C PRO A 733 18.50 -11.98 -37.29
N LEU A 734 19.42 -12.51 -36.48
CA LEU A 734 19.36 -12.90 -35.06
C LEU A 734 18.90 -11.79 -34.07
N MET A 735 17.63 -11.36 -34.12
CA MET A 735 16.97 -10.58 -33.05
C MET A 735 15.50 -11.01 -32.81
N GLN A 736 15.17 -12.28 -33.04
CA GLN A 736 13.92 -12.88 -32.54
C GLN A 736 14.27 -13.87 -31.44
N ASP A 737 14.02 -13.52 -30.18
CA ASP A 737 14.21 -14.44 -29.05
C ASP A 737 12.91 -14.61 -28.23
N LYS A 738 12.57 -15.89 -28.01
CA LYS A 738 11.59 -16.54 -27.11
C LYS A 738 10.09 -16.61 -27.46
N LYS A 739 9.51 -17.77 -27.11
CA LYS A 739 8.08 -18.06 -26.94
C LYS A 739 7.47 -17.17 -25.83
N THR A 740 7.21 -15.90 -26.11
CA THR A 740 6.81 -14.95 -25.06
C THR A 740 5.31 -14.92 -24.78
N PHE A 741 4.45 -15.38 -25.72
CA PHE A 741 2.98 -15.30 -25.62
C PHE A 741 2.47 -13.89 -25.26
N ASN A 742 3.22 -12.85 -25.62
CA ASN A 742 2.85 -11.46 -25.36
C ASN A 742 1.62 -11.07 -26.19
N TRP A 743 0.68 -10.34 -25.57
CA TRP A 743 -0.47 -9.76 -26.26
C TRP A 743 -0.08 -8.45 -26.92
N TRP A 744 0.01 -8.43 -28.24
CA TRP A 744 0.34 -7.25 -29.03
C TRP A 744 -0.90 -6.43 -29.34
N LEU A 745 -0.80 -5.11 -29.18
CA LEU A 745 -1.76 -4.14 -29.66
C LEU A 745 -1.28 -3.55 -30.98
N GLN A 746 -2.06 -3.73 -32.03
CA GLN A 746 -1.82 -3.16 -33.35
C GLN A 746 -2.95 -2.24 -33.77
N VAL A 747 -2.59 -1.10 -34.36
CA VAL A 747 -3.53 -0.09 -34.85
C VAL A 747 -3.28 0.17 -36.33
N ASN A 748 -4.35 0.44 -37.08
CA ASN A 748 -4.33 0.68 -38.53
C ASN A 748 -3.66 -0.44 -39.32
N GLU A 749 -3.75 -1.68 -38.81
CA GLU A 749 -3.21 -2.92 -39.39
C GLU A 749 -1.69 -2.96 -39.61
N LYS A 750 -0.97 -1.87 -39.29
CA LYS A 750 0.45 -1.70 -39.61
C LYS A 750 1.29 -1.21 -38.44
N ILE A 751 0.68 -0.61 -37.43
CA ILE A 751 1.39 0.01 -36.32
C ILE A 751 1.25 -0.88 -35.10
N ASP A 752 2.28 -1.67 -34.81
CA ASP A 752 2.39 -2.39 -33.56
C ASP A 752 2.72 -1.38 -32.45
N VAL A 753 1.71 -0.97 -31.69
CA VAL A 753 1.84 0.07 -30.66
C VAL A 753 2.75 -0.42 -29.53
N GLY A 754 2.54 -1.66 -29.09
CA GLY A 754 3.23 -2.27 -27.97
C GLY A 754 2.57 -3.59 -27.59
N TYR A 755 2.87 -4.09 -26.40
CA TYR A 755 2.31 -5.36 -25.91
C TYR A 755 2.18 -5.42 -24.39
N TRP A 756 1.28 -6.29 -23.94
CA TRP A 756 1.21 -6.76 -22.56
C TRP A 756 1.98 -8.07 -22.43
N PRO A 757 3.02 -8.13 -21.57
CA PRO A 757 3.73 -9.36 -21.31
C PRO A 757 2.82 -10.45 -20.72
N SER A 758 2.93 -11.70 -21.19
CA SER A 758 2.11 -12.81 -20.67
C SER A 758 2.28 -13.03 -19.17
N SER A 759 3.43 -12.65 -18.61
CA SER A 759 3.74 -12.71 -17.18
C SER A 759 2.86 -11.80 -16.30
N LEU A 760 2.09 -10.89 -16.89
CA LEU A 760 1.09 -10.09 -16.17
C LEU A 760 -0.16 -10.89 -15.82
N PHE A 761 -0.45 -11.97 -16.55
CA PHE A 761 -1.66 -12.77 -16.42
C PHE A 761 -1.34 -14.10 -15.73
N LYS A 762 -2.19 -14.50 -14.78
CA LYS A 762 -1.96 -15.65 -13.90
C LYS A 762 -2.63 -16.91 -14.45
N ASN A 763 -3.84 -16.76 -14.98
CA ASN A 763 -4.76 -17.88 -15.18
C ASN A 763 -5.22 -18.04 -16.62
N TYR A 764 -5.89 -17.03 -17.20
CA TYR A 764 -6.67 -17.17 -18.43
C TYR A 764 -5.92 -16.60 -19.63
N LEU A 765 -5.67 -15.29 -19.61
CA LEU A 765 -5.04 -14.57 -20.72
C LEU A 765 -3.57 -14.96 -20.92
N LYS A 766 -2.98 -15.76 -20.02
CA LYS A 766 -1.63 -16.30 -20.20
C LYS A 766 -1.50 -17.22 -21.43
N SER A 767 -2.57 -17.95 -21.78
CA SER A 767 -2.59 -18.89 -22.92
C SER A 767 -3.64 -18.54 -23.97
N GLY A 768 -4.68 -17.79 -23.62
CA GLY A 768 -5.69 -17.32 -24.57
C GLY A 768 -6.95 -16.85 -23.87
N ALA A 769 -7.70 -15.98 -24.51
CA ALA A 769 -8.94 -15.44 -23.98
C ALA A 769 -10.10 -16.41 -24.23
N PRO A 770 -10.82 -16.90 -23.20
CA PRO A 770 -12.03 -17.69 -23.40
C PRO A 770 -13.20 -16.86 -23.96
N LEU A 771 -13.16 -15.54 -23.78
CA LEU A 771 -14.23 -14.63 -24.13
C LEU A 771 -13.67 -13.40 -24.87
N VAL A 772 -14.31 -13.02 -25.96
CA VAL A 772 -14.01 -11.78 -26.70
C VAL A 772 -15.30 -10.98 -26.88
N GLN A 773 -15.21 -9.67 -26.70
CA GLN A 773 -16.34 -8.75 -26.89
C GLN A 773 -15.95 -7.56 -27.76
N TRP A 774 -16.94 -6.99 -28.45
CA TRP A 774 -16.83 -5.73 -29.21
C TRP A 774 -18.08 -4.90 -28.96
N GLY A 775 -17.97 -3.58 -28.96
CA GLY A 775 -19.13 -2.70 -28.81
C GLY A 775 -18.84 -1.50 -27.93
N GLY A 776 -19.86 -1.02 -27.23
CA GLY A 776 -19.79 0.19 -26.41
C GLY A 776 -20.17 -0.02 -24.96
N GLU A 777 -19.64 0.87 -24.12
CA GLU A 777 -19.88 0.93 -22.68
C GLU A 777 -20.19 2.38 -22.28
N VAL A 778 -21.12 2.57 -21.35
CA VAL A 778 -21.42 3.85 -20.69
C VAL A 778 -21.33 3.65 -19.20
N TYR A 779 -20.62 4.56 -18.52
CA TYR A 779 -20.65 4.71 -17.08
C TYR A 779 -21.47 5.94 -16.70
N SER A 780 -22.42 5.74 -15.78
CA SER A 780 -23.12 6.83 -15.13
C SER A 780 -23.72 6.38 -13.79
N PRO A 781 -23.70 7.23 -12.76
CA PRO A 781 -24.43 6.97 -11.52
C PRO A 781 -25.96 6.91 -11.71
N ASN A 782 -26.48 7.36 -12.86
CA ASN A 782 -27.90 7.40 -13.19
C ASN A 782 -28.36 6.28 -14.16
N VAL A 783 -27.48 5.35 -14.55
CA VAL A 783 -27.96 4.17 -15.29
C VAL A 783 -28.89 3.33 -14.42
N ARG A 784 -29.90 2.69 -15.04
CA ARG A 784 -30.93 1.91 -14.33
C ARG A 784 -31.71 2.71 -13.25
N LYS A 785 -31.65 4.04 -13.30
CA LYS A 785 -32.43 4.97 -12.45
C LYS A 785 -33.30 5.84 -13.35
N SER A 786 -34.36 6.43 -12.78
CA SER A 786 -35.18 7.43 -13.47
C SER A 786 -35.08 8.78 -12.73
N PRO A 787 -34.79 9.89 -13.43
CA PRO A 787 -34.50 9.97 -14.86
C PRO A 787 -33.17 9.27 -15.22
N HIS A 788 -33.16 8.58 -16.36
CA HIS A 788 -31.95 7.91 -16.88
C HIS A 788 -30.90 8.94 -17.33
N THR A 789 -29.63 8.54 -17.45
CA THR A 789 -28.58 9.40 -18.01
C THR A 789 -28.86 9.77 -19.48
N THR A 790 -28.54 11.01 -19.86
CA THR A 790 -28.55 11.50 -21.25
C THR A 790 -27.22 11.27 -21.98
N THR A 791 -26.28 10.55 -21.37
CA THR A 791 -25.04 10.15 -22.04
C THR A 791 -25.34 9.25 -23.23
N ALA A 792 -24.83 9.62 -24.39
CA ALA A 792 -24.93 8.84 -25.61
C ALA A 792 -23.85 7.75 -25.65
N MET A 793 -24.24 6.54 -26.04
CA MET A 793 -23.29 5.49 -26.41
C MET A 793 -22.99 5.57 -27.91
N GLY A 794 -21.70 5.56 -28.28
CA GLY A 794 -21.30 5.54 -29.68
C GLY A 794 -21.65 6.83 -30.41
N SER A 795 -22.57 6.78 -31.39
CA SER A 795 -23.08 7.95 -32.10
C SER A 795 -24.25 8.65 -31.38
N GLY A 796 -24.85 8.00 -30.37
CA GLY A 796 -26.14 8.38 -29.78
C GLY A 796 -27.36 7.94 -30.59
N GLY A 797 -27.17 7.38 -31.78
CA GLY A 797 -28.21 6.67 -32.54
C GLY A 797 -28.35 5.24 -32.06
N PHE A 798 -29.56 4.69 -32.18
CA PHE A 798 -29.79 3.27 -31.91
C PHE A 798 -29.14 2.41 -32.99
N ALA A 799 -28.83 1.16 -32.69
CA ALA A 799 -28.20 0.21 -33.63
C ALA A 799 -28.99 0.05 -34.95
N GLU A 800 -30.31 0.22 -34.89
CA GLU A 800 -31.24 0.19 -36.01
C GLU A 800 -31.05 1.36 -37.00
N ASP A 801 -30.35 2.43 -36.59
CA ASP A 801 -30.01 3.55 -37.48
C ASP A 801 -28.89 3.18 -38.48
N LEU A 802 -28.24 2.01 -38.32
CA LEU A 802 -27.24 1.44 -39.22
C LEU A 802 -26.10 2.43 -39.61
N PHE A 803 -25.51 2.28 -40.79
CA PHE A 803 -24.39 3.10 -41.24
C PHE A 803 -24.74 4.59 -41.30
N GLY A 804 -23.84 5.42 -40.77
CA GLY A 804 -24.01 6.87 -40.71
C GLY A 804 -24.90 7.36 -39.56
N GLY A 805 -25.79 6.51 -39.02
CA GLY A 805 -26.66 6.85 -37.90
C GLY A 805 -26.21 6.24 -36.56
N ALA A 806 -25.76 4.99 -36.57
CA ALA A 806 -25.31 4.22 -35.41
C ALA A 806 -23.78 4.14 -35.30
N SER A 807 -23.28 3.79 -34.11
CA SER A 807 -21.90 3.32 -33.97
C SER A 807 -21.80 1.90 -34.51
N TYR A 808 -20.62 1.50 -34.99
CA TYR A 808 -20.37 0.17 -35.49
C TYR A 808 -18.93 -0.31 -35.29
N ALA A 809 -18.79 -1.62 -35.20
CA ALA A 809 -17.53 -2.34 -35.32
C ALA A 809 -17.62 -3.26 -36.56
N ALA A 810 -16.84 -2.93 -37.58
CA ALA A 810 -16.78 -3.68 -38.84
C ALA A 810 -15.54 -4.58 -38.89
N HIS A 811 -15.44 -5.48 -39.86
CA HIS A 811 -14.29 -6.37 -40.05
C HIS A 811 -13.95 -7.18 -38.79
N VAL A 812 -14.99 -7.58 -38.04
CA VAL A 812 -14.80 -8.31 -36.80
C VAL A 812 -14.22 -9.69 -37.12
N ARG A 813 -13.09 -10.01 -36.48
CA ARG A 813 -12.42 -11.31 -36.60
C ARG A 813 -11.88 -11.76 -35.26
N ILE A 814 -11.82 -13.08 -35.10
CA ILE A 814 -11.08 -13.75 -34.03
C ILE A 814 -9.92 -14.52 -34.64
N MET A 815 -8.94 -14.82 -33.80
CA MET A 815 -7.83 -15.71 -34.12
C MET A 815 -7.86 -16.86 -33.13
N ASP A 816 -7.84 -18.08 -33.65
CA ASP A 816 -7.64 -19.30 -32.88
C ASP A 816 -6.18 -19.79 -33.05
N TYR A 817 -5.83 -20.93 -32.47
CA TYR A 817 -4.49 -21.51 -32.59
C TYR A 817 -4.08 -21.97 -34.00
N SER A 818 -4.92 -21.82 -35.02
CA SER A 818 -4.48 -21.91 -36.41
C SER A 818 -3.75 -20.64 -36.89
N PHE A 819 -3.69 -19.60 -36.06
CA PHE A 819 -3.04 -18.31 -36.35
C PHE A 819 -3.52 -17.64 -37.64
N SER A 820 -4.79 -17.89 -37.99
CA SER A 820 -5.46 -17.29 -39.13
C SER A 820 -6.66 -16.47 -38.64
N TRP A 821 -6.86 -15.31 -39.26
CA TRP A 821 -8.02 -14.48 -38.97
C TRP A 821 -9.28 -15.16 -39.51
N LYS A 822 -10.25 -15.40 -38.63
CA LYS A 822 -11.51 -16.03 -38.97
C LYS A 822 -12.67 -15.19 -38.49
N TYR A 823 -13.78 -15.29 -39.21
CA TYR A 823 -15.03 -14.80 -38.69
C TYR A 823 -15.45 -15.66 -37.48
N PRO A 824 -15.83 -15.06 -36.33
CA PRO A 824 -16.27 -15.82 -35.17
C PRO A 824 -17.48 -16.73 -35.52
N PRO A 825 -17.38 -18.05 -35.31
CA PRO A 825 -18.40 -19.01 -35.75
C PRO A 825 -19.71 -18.89 -34.95
N PHE A 826 -19.63 -18.44 -33.70
CA PHE A 826 -20.78 -18.25 -32.80
C PHE A 826 -20.69 -16.86 -32.17
N VAL A 827 -21.64 -15.99 -32.53
CA VAL A 827 -21.76 -14.64 -31.98
C VAL A 827 -23.17 -14.38 -31.47
N GLY A 828 -23.29 -13.60 -30.41
CA GLY A 828 -24.56 -13.06 -29.92
C GLY A 828 -24.42 -11.57 -29.60
N THR A 829 -25.51 -10.82 -29.70
CA THR A 829 -25.54 -9.43 -29.22
C THR A 829 -26.26 -9.33 -27.87
N TYR A 830 -25.83 -8.36 -27.07
CA TYR A 830 -26.35 -8.10 -25.73
C TYR A 830 -26.40 -6.60 -25.47
N ALA A 831 -27.50 -6.14 -24.86
CA ALA A 831 -27.59 -4.81 -24.28
C ALA A 831 -28.31 -4.87 -22.93
N ASP A 832 -27.76 -4.17 -21.92
CA ASP A 832 -28.29 -4.15 -20.54
C ASP A 832 -29.75 -3.66 -20.47
N GLU A 833 -29.99 -2.46 -21.01
CA GLU A 833 -31.31 -1.83 -21.09
C GLU A 833 -31.62 -1.50 -22.55
N TRP A 834 -32.24 -2.45 -23.25
CA TRP A 834 -32.56 -2.35 -24.69
C TRP A 834 -33.35 -1.09 -25.07
N ASN A 835 -34.10 -0.48 -24.14
CA ASN A 835 -34.83 0.75 -24.41
C ASN A 835 -33.93 2.01 -24.40
N CYS A 836 -32.74 1.93 -23.78
CA CYS A 836 -31.79 3.03 -23.63
C CYS A 836 -30.65 2.92 -24.64
N TYR A 837 -30.13 1.70 -24.84
CA TYR A 837 -29.09 1.36 -25.81
C TYR A 837 -29.40 0.03 -26.50
N THR A 838 -29.15 -0.07 -27.80
CA THR A 838 -29.37 -1.29 -28.59
C THR A 838 -28.06 -1.81 -29.20
N ALA A 839 -28.01 -3.12 -29.45
CA ALA A 839 -26.90 -3.78 -30.15
C ALA A 839 -27.46 -4.78 -31.17
N TYR A 840 -27.13 -4.56 -32.44
CA TYR A 840 -27.62 -5.32 -33.56
C TYR A 840 -26.45 -5.82 -34.41
N HIS A 841 -26.40 -7.12 -34.66
CA HIS A 841 -25.40 -7.71 -35.53
C HIS A 841 -26.02 -8.01 -36.89
N TYR A 842 -25.52 -7.34 -37.93
CA TYR A 842 -25.98 -7.51 -39.29
C TYR A 842 -25.09 -8.51 -40.03
N VAL A 843 -25.69 -9.63 -40.47
CA VAL A 843 -25.11 -10.57 -41.44
C VAL A 843 -25.86 -10.41 -42.75
N PRO A 844 -25.40 -9.56 -43.66
CA PRO A 844 -25.90 -9.57 -45.04
C PRO A 844 -25.58 -10.93 -45.69
N GLY A 845 -26.27 -11.27 -46.78
CA GLY A 845 -26.04 -12.54 -47.51
C GLY A 845 -24.58 -12.77 -47.93
N TYR A 846 -24.30 -13.93 -48.54
CA TYR A 846 -22.97 -14.53 -48.84
C TYR A 846 -21.80 -13.64 -49.36
N LEU A 847 -21.97 -12.35 -49.62
CA LEU A 847 -21.00 -11.44 -50.21
C LEU A 847 -20.51 -10.27 -49.32
N ASP A 848 -21.20 -9.92 -48.23
CA ASP A 848 -20.90 -8.73 -47.42
C ASP A 848 -20.39 -9.10 -46.01
N GLU A 849 -19.53 -8.25 -45.43
CA GLU A 849 -18.90 -8.55 -44.14
C GLU A 849 -19.83 -8.28 -42.94
N PRO A 850 -19.86 -9.18 -41.95
CA PRO A 850 -20.62 -9.01 -40.72
C PRO A 850 -20.16 -7.79 -39.92
N THR A 851 -21.13 -7.00 -39.48
CA THR A 851 -20.90 -5.72 -38.79
C THR A 851 -21.78 -5.66 -37.55
N LEU A 852 -21.18 -5.30 -36.42
CA LEU A 852 -21.92 -4.95 -35.20
C LEU A 852 -22.31 -3.48 -35.26
N PHE A 853 -23.59 -3.18 -35.12
CA PHE A 853 -24.10 -1.84 -34.83
C PHE A 853 -24.48 -1.76 -33.35
N PHE A 854 -24.18 -0.63 -32.71
CA PHE A 854 -24.54 -0.40 -31.32
C PHE A 854 -24.68 1.10 -31.05
N GLY A 855 -25.43 1.44 -30.02
CA GLY A 855 -25.56 2.81 -29.54
C GLY A 855 -26.91 3.12 -28.94
N GLY A 856 -27.11 4.39 -28.61
CA GLY A 856 -28.36 4.93 -28.12
C GLY A 856 -28.15 6.23 -27.36
N PRO A 857 -29.20 7.04 -27.18
CA PRO A 857 -29.08 8.35 -26.53
C PRO A 857 -29.07 8.27 -24.99
N GLY A 858 -29.23 7.07 -24.40
CA GLY A 858 -29.53 6.93 -22.98
C GLY A 858 -31.00 7.30 -22.73
N GLN A 859 -31.23 8.45 -22.11
CA GLN A 859 -32.56 8.95 -21.78
C GLN A 859 -33.39 9.26 -23.02
N ASN A 860 -34.57 8.66 -23.12
CA ASN A 860 -35.52 8.86 -24.21
C ASN A 860 -36.94 8.45 -23.79
N PRO A 861 -38.00 8.69 -24.59
CA PRO A 861 -39.37 8.34 -24.18
C PRO A 861 -39.61 6.86 -23.80
N ARG A 862 -38.77 5.92 -24.27
CA ARG A 862 -38.82 4.50 -23.91
C ARG A 862 -37.94 4.15 -22.70
N CYS A 863 -37.04 5.05 -22.32
CA CYS A 863 -36.11 4.95 -21.19
C CYS A 863 -36.08 6.30 -20.45
N PRO A 864 -37.10 6.58 -19.61
CA PRO A 864 -37.36 7.91 -19.05
C PRO A 864 -36.41 8.36 -17.94
#